data_AF-A0A8C2TCX6-F1
#
_entry.id   AF-A0A8C2TCX6-F1
#
_cell.length_a   1.000
_cell.length_b   1.000
_cell.length_c   1.000
_cell.angle_alpha   90.00
_cell.angle_beta   90.00
_cell.angle_gamma   90.00
#
_symmetry.space_group_name_H-M   'P 1'
#
loop_
_entity.id
_entity.type
_entity.pdbx_description
1 polymer ?
#
loop_
_entity_poly.entity_id
_entity_poly.type
_entity_poly.pdbx_seq_one_letter_code
_entity_poly.pdbx_strand_id
1 'polypeptide(L)'
;MMIMAPRKRNRHALGFLCCFGGSDLPEINLKDNNPLQFLEFTVPIPPTDELNARFSELVDELDLTDKNREAMFALPPEKKWQIYCSKKKEQEDPNKLATSWPDYYIDRINSMAAMQTLYAFDEEETEMKNKIVEDLKTALRTQPMRFVMRFIELDGLSCLLNFLKSMDYETSESRIHTSVIGCIKALMNNSQGRAHVLAHPESINIISQSLRTENIKTKIAVLEILGAVCLVPDGHKKVLQAMLHYQVYAAERTRFQTLLNELDRSMGRYRDEVNLKTAIMSFINAVLNAGAGEDNLEFRLHLRYEFLMLGIQPVIDKLREHENATLDRHLDFFEMVRNEDDLELAKRFDLIHIDTKSASQMFELIKKRLKHTDAYPYLLSILQHCLQMPYKRNGGNFQQWQLLDRILQQIVLQDERGDDPDIAPLENFNVKNIIKMLVNENEVKQWRDQAEKFRKDHAELMSKLEKKERECETKTQEKDEMMKTLNKMKDKLQKESLELRQARDQMNDLVAQLNEYSQGGSISFPAPPPPPPGGPLALSSVLSSALSSENLPPLPPPLPFSSCPPPPAPPPPPGGPPPPPGAPPFFSLGVPPLSTTTFSSTGTSLKKKSIPQPSHPLKSFNWAKLSEERIHGTIWNEIDDLKAFKVLDLEDFEKMFSAYQRHQDLLTNPSSCKQKEMGSTEDLYLSTRKVKELSVIDGRRAQNCVILLSKLKLSNEEIRQAILKMDEQEDLAKDMLEQLLKFVPEKSDTDLLEEHKHEIERMARADRFLFEMSRIDHYQQRLQALFFKKKFPERLAEAKPKVEAILLASKELIRSKRLRQLLEVVLAFGNYMNKGQRGSAYGFKVSSLNKIADTKSSIDRNITLLHYLIMIFEKNYPDILDIQTELQHLPEAAKVNLVELEKEVNNIKTGLKAVEAELDYQKRRIRESGDRFVPVMSDFITVASFSFSELEDLLNDARDKYAKALKHFGENEGKMQPDEFFGIFDTFLQSFAEAKQDLENMRKKKEEEERRARMEAMLKEQREKERHQKKVKAGSISEETGEFDDLVSALRSGEVFDKDLSKLKRNRKRSGNQGLETSRERVVTKLNY
;
A
#
# COMPACT_ATOMS: atom_id res chain seq x y z
N MET A 1 -18.56 -5.80 77.06
CA MET A 1 -18.43 -6.08 78.52
C MET A 1 -17.00 -6.52 78.79
N MET A 2 -16.33 -5.81 79.71
CA MET A 2 -15.19 -6.18 80.59
C MET A 2 -13.99 -6.95 80.00
N ILE A 3 -12.76 -6.41 79.85
CA ILE A 3 -11.79 -5.70 80.74
C ILE A 3 -10.73 -6.64 81.37
N MET A 4 -9.45 -6.33 81.09
CA MET A 4 -8.17 -6.62 81.80
C MET A 4 -7.63 -8.06 81.82
N ALA A 5 -6.32 -8.37 81.76
CA ALA A 5 -5.03 -7.70 81.57
C ALA A 5 -3.97 -8.83 81.30
N PRO A 6 -2.70 -8.55 80.95
CA PRO A 6 -1.69 -8.34 82.00
C PRO A 6 -0.60 -7.28 81.73
N ARG A 7 -0.16 -6.63 82.82
CA ARG A 7 1.13 -5.91 83.05
C ARG A 7 2.12 -6.92 83.66
N LYS A 8 3.46 -6.80 83.75
CA LYS A 8 4.58 -5.90 83.34
C LYS A 8 5.85 -6.64 83.83
N ARG A 9 7.00 -6.62 83.14
CA ARG A 9 8.26 -5.85 83.40
C ARG A 9 9.39 -6.62 82.68
N ASN A 10 10.49 -6.10 82.14
CA ASN A 10 11.00 -4.73 81.93
C ASN A 10 12.29 -4.80 81.06
N ARG A 11 12.70 -3.64 80.50
CA ARG A 11 14.02 -3.24 79.91
C ARG A 11 14.28 -3.63 78.45
N HIS A 12 14.78 -2.75 77.56
CA HIS A 12 14.92 -1.29 77.48
C HIS A 12 15.10 -0.98 75.98
N ALA A 13 14.35 0.00 75.45
CA ALA A 13 14.55 0.59 74.14
C ALA A 13 14.91 2.07 74.34
N LEU A 14 15.76 2.64 73.49
CA LEU A 14 15.90 4.09 73.36
C LEU A 14 16.10 4.46 71.88
N GLY A 15 15.08 5.12 71.34
CA GLY A 15 15.10 5.79 70.05
C GLY A 15 15.58 7.24 70.15
N PHE A 16 16.01 7.74 69.00
CA PHE A 16 16.43 9.11 68.72
C PHE A 16 15.22 9.99 68.33
N LEU A 17 15.06 11.19 68.93
CA LEU A 17 15.12 12.50 68.26
C LEU A 17 14.57 13.69 69.11
N CYS A 18 15.38 14.77 69.07
CA CYS A 18 15.08 16.22 69.15
C CYS A 18 14.69 16.91 70.47
N CYS A 19 15.51 17.89 70.91
CA CYS A 19 15.24 19.34 70.73
C CYS A 19 16.36 20.27 71.27
N PHE A 20 16.74 21.24 70.42
CA PHE A 20 17.29 22.60 70.61
C PHE A 20 18.32 22.99 71.69
N GLY A 21 19.39 23.64 71.21
CA GLY A 21 19.79 24.98 71.67
C GLY A 21 21.06 25.09 72.52
N GLY A 22 22.15 25.58 71.92
CA GLY A 22 23.35 25.99 72.65
C GLY A 22 24.53 26.27 71.72
N SER A 23 24.72 27.54 71.38
CA SER A 23 25.95 28.08 70.81
C SER A 23 27.04 28.10 71.88
N ASP A 24 28.05 27.26 71.77
CA ASP A 24 29.45 27.54 72.16
C ASP A 24 30.37 26.39 71.73
N LEU A 25 31.53 26.75 71.18
CA LEU A 25 32.61 25.84 70.80
C LEU A 25 33.25 25.24 72.06
N PRO A 26 33.50 23.92 72.14
CA PRO A 26 34.37 23.41 73.20
C PRO A 26 35.83 23.63 72.80
N GLU A 27 36.50 24.55 73.50
CA GLU A 27 37.95 24.62 73.59
C GLU A 27 38.51 23.32 74.16
N ILE A 28 39.41 22.66 73.42
CA ILE A 28 40.19 21.53 73.94
C ILE A 28 41.47 22.10 74.56
N ASN A 29 41.52 22.05 75.90
CA ASN A 29 42.68 22.41 76.70
C ASN A 29 43.74 21.29 76.61
N LEU A 30 44.85 21.55 75.94
CA LEU A 30 46.03 20.68 75.91
C LEU A 30 46.85 20.89 77.19
N LYS A 31 46.63 20.03 78.19
CA LYS A 31 47.63 19.72 79.21
C LYS A 31 47.58 18.24 79.51
N ASP A 32 48.44 17.48 78.86
CA ASP A 32 49.30 16.52 79.54
C ASP A 32 50.47 16.13 78.62
N ASN A 33 51.67 16.41 79.13
CA ASN A 33 52.94 16.05 78.53
C ASN A 33 53.11 14.53 78.55
N ASN A 34 52.86 13.89 77.42
CA ASN A 34 53.58 12.69 77.02
C ASN A 34 54.33 13.02 75.73
N PRO A 35 55.67 12.89 75.67
CA PRO A 35 56.38 13.13 74.43
C PRO A 35 55.89 12.13 73.38
N LEU A 36 55.41 12.67 72.27
CA LEU A 36 55.13 11.94 71.03
C LEU A 36 56.33 11.05 70.74
N GLN A 37 56.13 9.74 70.87
CA GLN A 37 57.06 8.77 70.36
C GLN A 37 57.02 8.91 68.83
N PHE A 38 57.99 9.66 68.28
CA PHE A 38 58.32 9.61 66.86
C PHE A 38 58.49 8.13 66.51
N LEU A 39 57.55 7.59 65.74
CA LEU A 39 57.71 6.26 65.15
C LEU A 39 58.81 6.40 64.09
N GLU A 40 60.04 6.20 64.52
CA GLU A 40 61.21 6.19 63.65
C GLU A 40 61.16 4.91 62.83
N PHE A 41 60.65 5.01 61.59
CA PHE A 41 60.71 3.90 60.63
C PHE A 41 62.17 3.75 60.18
N THR A 42 62.81 2.65 60.61
CA THR A 42 64.26 2.37 60.46
C THR A 42 64.71 2.01 59.04
N VAL A 43 63.99 2.47 58.00
CA VAL A 43 64.40 2.25 56.60
C VAL A 43 64.52 3.61 55.91
N PRO A 44 65.72 3.99 55.41
CA PRO A 44 65.93 5.27 54.74
C PRO A 44 65.01 5.39 53.51
N ILE A 45 64.47 6.60 53.29
CA ILE A 45 63.63 6.89 52.12
C ILE A 45 64.48 6.63 50.87
N PRO A 46 64.07 5.72 49.97
CA PRO A 46 64.82 5.43 48.74
C PRO A 46 64.82 6.65 47.79
N PRO A 47 65.73 6.69 46.80
CA PRO A 47 65.78 7.74 45.79
C PRO A 47 64.41 7.96 45.15
N THR A 48 64.08 9.20 44.76
CA THR A 48 62.73 9.59 44.29
C THR A 48 62.20 8.69 43.17
N ASP A 49 63.07 8.23 42.26
CA ASP A 49 62.69 7.33 41.17
C ASP A 49 62.33 5.93 41.67
N GLU A 50 63.08 5.39 42.65
CA GLU A 50 62.82 4.08 43.26
C GLU A 50 61.61 4.13 44.22
N LEU A 51 61.43 5.23 44.95
CA LEU A 51 60.23 5.48 45.76
C LEU A 51 58.98 5.56 44.89
N ASN A 52 59.03 6.31 43.79
CA ASN A 52 57.90 6.42 42.87
C ASN A 52 57.62 5.08 42.17
N ALA A 53 58.63 4.26 41.85
CA ALA A 53 58.43 2.92 41.32
C ALA A 53 57.73 1.99 42.33
N ARG A 54 58.23 1.92 43.57
CA ARG A 54 57.62 1.10 44.65
C ARG A 54 56.24 1.60 45.06
N PHE A 55 56.03 2.91 45.05
CA PHE A 55 54.73 3.52 45.30
C PHE A 55 53.77 3.32 44.11
N SER A 56 54.28 3.21 42.88
CA SER A 56 53.46 2.84 41.72
C SER A 56 52.87 1.45 41.88
N GLU A 57 53.67 0.46 42.27
CA GLU A 57 53.17 -0.90 42.54
C GLU A 57 52.04 -0.88 43.58
N LEU A 58 52.19 -0.09 44.65
CA LEU A 58 51.16 0.06 45.68
C LEU A 58 49.89 0.77 45.16
N VAL A 59 50.04 1.78 44.31
CA VAL A 59 48.90 2.50 43.72
C VAL A 59 48.18 1.62 42.67
N ASP A 60 48.94 0.80 41.94
CA ASP A 60 48.43 -0.25 41.05
C ASP A 60 47.64 -1.32 41.84
N GLU A 61 48.07 -1.65 43.07
CA GLU A 61 47.34 -2.55 43.98
C GLU A 61 45.99 -1.99 44.50
N LEU A 62 45.73 -0.68 44.34
CA LEU A 62 44.53 -0.03 44.88
C LEU A 62 43.41 0.20 43.84
N ASP A 63 43.64 -0.14 42.56
CA ASP A 63 42.65 -0.02 41.46
C ASP A 63 41.95 1.36 41.40
N LEU A 64 42.75 2.43 41.50
CA LEU A 64 42.26 3.81 41.56
C LEU A 64 42.05 4.40 40.15
N THR A 65 41.07 5.29 40.03
CA THR A 65 40.85 6.09 38.81
C THR A 65 42.06 6.97 38.46
N ASP A 66 42.25 7.33 37.19
CA ASP A 66 43.41 8.12 36.72
C ASP A 66 43.61 9.43 37.51
N LYS A 67 42.52 10.09 37.90
CA LYS A 67 42.57 11.31 38.75
C LYS A 67 43.03 11.03 40.17
N ASN A 68 42.58 9.93 40.78
CA ASN A 68 42.98 9.55 42.13
C ASN A 68 44.40 8.98 42.15
N ARG A 69 44.81 8.31 41.06
CA ARG A 69 46.20 7.94 40.78
C ARG A 69 47.08 9.18 40.75
N GLU A 70 46.74 10.20 39.95
CA GLU A 70 47.47 11.48 39.91
C GLU A 70 47.54 12.16 41.29
N ALA A 71 46.43 12.17 42.05
CA ALA A 71 46.39 12.73 43.40
C ALA A 71 47.31 11.98 44.38
N MET A 72 47.38 10.65 44.29
CA MET A 72 48.31 9.81 45.07
C MET A 72 49.77 10.08 44.70
N PHE A 73 50.07 10.25 43.40
CA PHE A 73 51.41 10.61 42.94
C PHE A 73 51.79 12.08 43.22
N ALA A 74 50.83 12.96 43.50
CA ALA A 74 51.08 14.34 43.93
C ALA A 74 51.44 14.47 45.42
N LEU A 75 51.41 13.38 46.20
CA LEU A 75 51.78 13.40 47.62
C LEU A 75 53.28 13.65 47.84
N PRO A 76 53.68 14.35 48.93
CA PRO A 76 55.07 14.50 49.34
C PRO A 76 55.76 13.13 49.52
N PRO A 77 57.07 12.99 49.18
CA PRO A 77 57.81 11.73 49.31
C PRO A 77 57.71 11.06 50.68
N GLU A 78 57.67 11.85 51.75
CA GLU A 78 57.57 11.37 53.13
C GLU A 78 56.23 10.67 53.39
N LYS A 79 55.13 11.21 52.84
CA LYS A 79 53.80 10.60 52.95
C LYS A 79 53.69 9.34 52.09
N LYS A 80 54.26 9.35 50.88
CA LYS A 80 54.31 8.15 50.01
C LYS A 80 55.04 7.00 50.70
N TRP A 81 56.18 7.28 51.32
CA TRP A 81 56.97 6.27 52.04
C TRP A 81 56.24 5.77 53.29
N GLN A 82 55.59 6.65 54.05
CA GLN A 82 54.81 6.27 55.23
C GLN A 82 53.63 5.35 54.87
N ILE A 83 52.90 5.67 53.80
CA ILE A 83 51.79 4.84 53.29
C ILE A 83 52.32 3.47 52.83
N TYR A 84 53.43 3.45 52.09
CA TYR A 84 54.07 2.20 51.64
C TYR A 84 54.54 1.32 52.81
N CYS A 85 55.26 1.88 53.79
CA CYS A 85 55.71 1.14 54.96
C CYS A 85 54.56 0.64 55.84
N SER A 86 53.49 1.43 55.99
CA SER A 86 52.28 1.00 56.71
C SER A 86 51.62 -0.20 56.03
N LYS A 87 51.50 -0.18 54.70
CA LYS A 87 50.90 -1.29 53.95
C LYS A 87 51.78 -2.53 53.93
N LYS A 88 53.10 -2.36 53.78
CA LYS A 88 54.07 -3.46 53.82
C LYS A 88 54.08 -4.18 55.19
N LYS A 89 53.93 -3.44 56.29
CA LYS A 89 53.80 -4.00 57.64
C LYS A 89 52.51 -4.81 57.85
N GLU A 90 51.41 -4.42 57.21
CA GLU A 90 50.18 -5.25 57.09
C GLU A 90 50.37 -6.49 56.20
N GLN A 91 51.32 -6.43 55.26
CA GLN A 91 51.57 -7.47 54.27
C GLN A 91 52.38 -8.64 54.86
N GLU A 92 53.34 -8.36 55.74
CA GLU A 92 54.32 -9.30 56.33
C GLU A 92 53.90 -9.99 57.66
N ASP A 93 52.66 -9.82 58.14
CA ASP A 93 52.19 -10.46 59.39
C ASP A 93 52.08 -12.01 59.26
N PRO A 94 52.89 -12.80 60.00
CA PRO A 94 52.94 -14.27 59.88
C PRO A 94 51.70 -15.00 60.44
N ASN A 95 50.80 -14.31 61.14
CA ASN A 95 49.65 -14.92 61.84
C ASN A 95 48.34 -14.99 61.02
N LYS A 96 48.40 -14.85 59.69
CA LYS A 96 47.19 -14.81 58.85
C LYS A 96 46.48 -16.17 58.78
N LEU A 97 45.19 -16.17 59.15
CA LEU A 97 44.25 -17.30 59.04
C LEU A 97 44.14 -17.81 57.59
N ALA A 98 43.90 -19.11 57.39
CA ALA A 98 43.76 -19.74 56.07
C ALA A 98 42.67 -19.07 55.18
N THR A 99 41.70 -18.38 55.78
CA THR A 99 40.65 -17.59 55.13
C THR A 99 41.16 -16.29 54.47
N SER A 100 42.45 -15.97 54.58
CA SER A 100 43.07 -14.81 53.92
C SER A 100 43.54 -15.11 52.48
N TRP A 101 43.46 -16.36 52.04
CA TRP A 101 43.91 -16.79 50.71
C TRP A 101 42.75 -17.31 49.85
N PRO A 102 42.71 -16.99 48.54
CA PRO A 102 41.66 -17.47 47.62
C PRO A 102 41.58 -18.99 47.51
N ASP A 103 42.73 -19.67 47.58
CA ASP A 103 42.90 -21.12 47.44
C ASP A 103 41.98 -21.91 48.39
N TYR A 104 41.86 -21.45 49.65
CA TYR A 104 40.97 -22.05 50.64
C TYR A 104 39.51 -22.07 50.19
N TYR A 105 39.03 -20.96 49.62
CA TYR A 105 37.64 -20.85 49.20
C TYR A 105 37.38 -21.66 47.93
N ILE A 106 38.31 -21.65 46.98
CA ILE A 106 38.22 -22.43 45.74
C ILE A 106 38.13 -23.93 46.05
N ASP A 107 39.01 -24.44 46.93
CA ASP A 107 39.01 -25.85 47.35
C ASP A 107 37.70 -26.24 48.05
N ARG A 108 37.16 -25.37 48.91
CA ARG A 108 35.88 -25.61 49.58
C ARG A 108 34.71 -25.63 48.60
N ILE A 109 34.67 -24.72 47.62
CA ILE A 109 33.62 -24.68 46.60
C ILE A 109 33.70 -25.91 45.69
N ASN A 110 34.89 -26.31 45.25
CA ASN A 110 35.08 -27.54 44.49
C ASN A 110 34.66 -28.79 45.30
N SER A 111 34.97 -28.82 46.59
CA SER A 111 34.52 -29.90 47.48
C SER A 111 33.00 -29.94 47.60
N MET A 112 32.34 -28.78 47.71
CA MET A 112 30.88 -28.67 47.72
C MET A 112 30.25 -29.16 46.40
N ALA A 113 30.85 -28.83 45.25
CA ALA A 113 30.41 -29.32 43.94
C ALA A 113 30.56 -30.85 43.80
N ALA A 114 31.61 -31.43 44.39
CA ALA A 114 31.88 -32.87 44.32
C ALA A 114 31.03 -33.72 45.27
N MET A 115 30.55 -33.16 46.39
CA MET A 115 29.77 -33.87 47.42
C MET A 115 28.26 -33.92 47.15
N GLN A 116 27.78 -33.47 45.99
CA GLN A 116 26.36 -33.30 45.65
C GLN A 116 25.53 -34.60 45.54
N THR A 117 26.10 -35.79 45.74
CA THR A 117 25.47 -37.01 45.22
C THR A 117 24.75 -37.93 46.21
N LEU A 118 24.73 -37.76 47.55
CA LEU A 118 24.20 -38.88 48.38
C LEU A 118 23.33 -38.66 49.63
N TYR A 119 23.11 -37.48 50.22
CA TYR A 119 22.17 -37.34 51.37
C TYR A 119 21.57 -35.93 51.49
N ALA A 120 20.33 -35.83 51.99
CA ALA A 120 19.74 -34.56 52.41
C ALA A 120 20.58 -33.98 53.56
N PHE A 121 21.15 -32.80 53.35
CA PHE A 121 22.04 -32.16 54.33
C PHE A 121 21.26 -31.67 55.55
N ASP A 122 21.88 -31.72 56.73
CA ASP A 122 21.32 -31.11 57.93
C ASP A 122 21.29 -29.58 57.78
N GLU A 123 20.33 -28.91 58.45
CA GLU A 123 20.12 -27.46 58.30
C GLU A 123 21.36 -26.66 58.74
N GLU A 124 22.10 -27.17 59.73
CA GLU A 124 23.38 -26.61 60.19
C GLU A 124 24.51 -26.71 59.14
N GLU A 125 24.58 -27.80 58.37
CA GLU A 125 25.61 -27.99 57.35
C GLU A 125 25.38 -27.04 56.16
N THR A 126 24.12 -26.84 55.79
CA THR A 126 23.73 -25.89 54.74
C THR A 126 24.06 -24.45 55.13
N GLU A 127 23.84 -24.07 56.40
CA GLU A 127 24.22 -22.75 56.91
C GLU A 127 25.75 -22.58 56.94
N MET A 128 26.51 -23.62 57.30
CA MET A 128 27.98 -23.61 57.25
C MET A 128 28.49 -23.41 55.82
N LYS A 129 27.93 -24.12 54.84
CA LYS A 129 28.27 -23.97 53.41
C LYS A 129 27.93 -22.55 52.91
N ASN A 130 26.76 -22.03 53.26
CA ASN A 130 26.37 -20.66 52.92
C ASN A 130 27.33 -19.62 53.50
N LYS A 131 27.77 -19.81 54.76
CA LYS A 131 28.73 -18.92 55.41
C LYS A 131 30.06 -18.88 54.67
N ILE A 132 30.59 -20.02 54.20
CA ILE A 132 31.85 -20.06 53.43
C ILE A 132 31.74 -19.21 52.16
N VAL A 133 30.63 -19.30 51.43
CA VAL A 133 30.41 -18.52 50.19
C VAL A 133 30.19 -17.04 50.51
N GLU A 134 29.49 -16.71 51.58
CA GLU A 134 29.32 -15.31 52.04
C GLU A 134 30.65 -14.68 52.49
N ASP A 135 31.52 -15.45 53.14
CA ASP A 135 32.87 -15.05 53.50
C ASP A 135 33.72 -14.80 52.25
N LEU A 136 33.62 -15.65 51.22
CA LEU A 136 34.28 -15.42 49.92
C LEU A 136 33.75 -14.14 49.25
N LYS A 137 32.43 -13.94 49.20
CA LYS A 137 31.82 -12.72 48.65
C LYS A 137 32.37 -11.47 49.34
N THR A 138 32.46 -11.52 50.67
CA THR A 138 33.01 -10.42 51.47
C THR A 138 34.50 -10.23 51.18
N ALA A 139 35.27 -11.31 51.08
CA ALA A 139 36.69 -11.28 50.77
C ALA A 139 36.96 -10.67 49.39
N LEU A 140 36.24 -11.08 48.34
CA LEU A 140 36.37 -10.54 46.97
C LEU A 140 36.09 -9.02 46.92
N ARG A 141 35.28 -8.50 47.84
CA ARG A 141 34.95 -7.06 47.92
C ARG A 141 35.91 -6.25 48.77
N THR A 142 36.46 -6.85 49.83
CA THR A 142 37.17 -6.10 50.90
C THR A 142 38.66 -6.40 51.00
N GLN A 143 39.12 -7.52 50.44
CA GLN A 143 40.53 -7.87 50.41
C GLN A 143 41.29 -7.07 49.33
N PRO A 144 42.61 -6.87 49.49
CA PRO A 144 43.41 -6.11 48.51
C PRO A 144 43.40 -6.76 47.12
N MET A 145 43.66 -5.98 46.07
CA MET A 145 43.67 -6.44 44.67
C MET A 145 44.42 -7.75 44.43
N ARG A 146 45.56 -7.97 45.12
CA ARG A 146 46.31 -9.23 45.02
C ARG A 146 45.48 -10.48 45.30
N PHE A 147 44.48 -10.40 46.19
CA PHE A 147 43.56 -11.50 46.48
C PHE A 147 42.69 -11.77 45.25
N VAL A 148 42.18 -10.72 44.62
CA VAL A 148 41.33 -10.80 43.41
C VAL A 148 42.15 -11.33 42.22
N MET A 149 43.36 -10.80 42.01
CA MET A 149 44.28 -11.29 40.97
C MET A 149 44.63 -12.76 41.16
N ARG A 150 45.00 -13.15 42.39
CA ARG A 150 45.29 -14.55 42.72
C ARG A 150 44.07 -15.45 42.54
N PHE A 151 42.87 -14.98 42.90
CA PHE A 151 41.63 -15.72 42.66
C PHE A 151 41.37 -15.94 41.16
N ILE A 152 41.66 -14.93 40.32
CA ILE A 152 41.56 -15.03 38.86
C ILE A 152 42.59 -16.02 38.30
N GLU A 153 43.87 -15.91 38.71
CA GLU A 153 44.96 -16.81 38.29
C GLU A 153 44.71 -18.28 38.62
N LEU A 154 43.94 -18.56 39.68
CA LEU A 154 43.55 -19.90 40.12
C LEU A 154 42.24 -20.39 39.49
N ASP A 155 41.78 -19.76 38.40
CA ASP A 155 40.51 -20.09 37.74
C ASP A 155 39.30 -20.03 38.69
N GLY A 156 39.35 -19.15 39.69
CA GLY A 156 38.30 -19.02 40.71
C GLY A 156 36.94 -18.64 40.12
N LEU A 157 36.91 -17.85 39.03
CA LEU A 157 35.67 -17.58 38.30
C LEU A 157 35.08 -18.87 37.71
N SER A 158 35.90 -19.69 37.06
CA SER A 158 35.49 -20.97 36.47
C SER A 158 34.97 -21.93 37.55
N CYS A 159 35.58 -21.92 38.74
CA CYS A 159 35.09 -22.65 39.92
C CYS A 159 33.66 -22.22 40.31
N LEU A 160 33.40 -20.91 40.43
CA LEU A 160 32.05 -20.39 40.74
C LEU A 160 31.04 -20.75 39.64
N LEU A 161 31.41 -20.62 38.37
CA LEU A 161 30.56 -20.92 37.22
C LEU A 161 30.22 -22.42 37.12
N ASN A 162 31.19 -23.30 37.37
CA ASN A 162 30.98 -24.74 37.40
C ASN A 162 30.08 -25.14 38.57
N PHE A 163 30.24 -24.51 39.73
CA PHE A 163 29.37 -24.75 40.86
C PHE A 163 27.92 -24.33 40.56
N LEU A 164 27.69 -23.17 39.92
CA LEU A 164 26.35 -22.77 39.44
C LEU A 164 25.74 -23.79 38.48
N LYS A 165 26.54 -24.32 37.54
CA LYS A 165 26.11 -25.33 36.57
C LYS A 165 25.73 -26.68 37.22
N SER A 166 26.39 -27.06 38.31
CA SER A 166 26.18 -28.36 38.97
C SER A 166 25.19 -28.35 40.13
N MET A 167 24.62 -27.18 40.50
CA MET A 167 23.64 -27.09 41.59
C MET A 167 22.47 -28.04 41.41
N ASP A 168 22.17 -28.79 42.47
CA ASP A 168 20.92 -29.51 42.61
C ASP A 168 19.77 -28.55 42.94
N TYR A 169 18.54 -29.05 42.87
CA TYR A 169 17.34 -28.23 43.06
C TYR A 169 17.35 -27.51 44.43
N GLU A 170 17.67 -28.22 45.52
CA GLU A 170 17.69 -27.64 46.87
C GLU A 170 18.73 -26.52 47.01
N THR A 171 19.96 -26.73 46.54
CA THR A 171 20.99 -25.68 46.57
C THR A 171 20.61 -24.49 45.69
N SER A 172 20.03 -24.75 44.51
CA SER A 172 19.63 -23.70 43.56
C SER A 172 18.53 -22.77 44.10
N GLU A 173 17.66 -23.27 44.99
CA GLU A 173 16.62 -22.49 45.66
C GLU A 173 17.08 -21.86 46.98
N SER A 174 18.25 -22.26 47.48
CA SER A 174 18.81 -21.80 48.76
C SER A 174 19.49 -20.42 48.67
N ARG A 175 19.93 -19.90 49.83
CA ARG A 175 20.74 -18.67 49.91
C ARG A 175 22.12 -18.84 49.29
N ILE A 176 22.65 -20.05 49.21
CA ILE A 176 23.98 -20.35 48.64
C ILE A 176 24.03 -19.83 47.19
N HIS A 177 22.98 -20.09 46.40
CA HIS A 177 22.90 -19.59 45.03
C HIS A 177 22.98 -18.05 44.96
N THR A 178 22.24 -17.35 45.82
CA THR A 178 22.31 -15.89 45.93
C THR A 178 23.72 -15.42 46.30
N SER A 179 24.39 -16.11 47.23
CA SER A 179 25.74 -15.80 47.70
C SER A 179 26.79 -15.99 46.61
N VAL A 180 26.66 -17.04 45.78
CA VAL A 180 27.54 -17.30 44.62
C VAL A 180 27.39 -16.21 43.55
N ILE A 181 26.16 -15.83 43.20
CA ILE A 181 25.91 -14.69 42.31
C ILE A 181 26.48 -13.40 42.92
N GLY A 182 26.38 -13.24 44.24
CA GLY A 182 27.02 -12.16 44.99
C GLY A 182 28.54 -12.15 44.87
N CYS A 183 29.21 -13.31 44.86
CA CYS A 183 30.66 -13.41 44.64
C CYS A 183 31.04 -12.89 43.24
N ILE A 184 30.28 -13.27 42.21
CA ILE A 184 30.50 -12.79 40.84
C ILE A 184 30.28 -11.27 40.77
N LYS A 185 29.22 -10.75 41.40
CA LYS A 185 28.97 -9.30 41.50
C LYS A 185 30.13 -8.56 42.18
N ALA A 186 30.63 -9.09 43.30
CA ALA A 186 31.77 -8.53 44.02
C ALA A 186 33.04 -8.52 43.15
N LEU A 187 33.29 -9.60 42.40
CA LEU A 187 34.39 -9.69 41.45
C LEU A 187 34.28 -8.63 40.34
N MET A 188 33.07 -8.38 39.82
CA MET A 188 32.82 -7.37 38.78
C MET A 188 32.94 -5.92 39.27
N ASN A 189 32.90 -5.70 40.58
CA ASN A 189 33.17 -4.39 41.17
C ASN A 189 34.64 -3.98 41.08
N ASN A 190 35.51 -4.90 40.64
CA ASN A 190 36.90 -4.66 40.34
C ASN A 190 37.15 -4.57 38.83
N SER A 191 38.07 -3.71 38.36
CA SER A 191 38.31 -3.51 36.93
C SER A 191 38.84 -4.78 36.23
N GLN A 192 39.78 -5.49 36.87
CA GLN A 192 40.37 -6.74 36.38
C GLN A 192 39.36 -7.89 36.45
N GLY A 193 38.61 -7.97 37.56
CA GLY A 193 37.55 -8.96 37.71
C GLY A 193 36.43 -8.80 36.67
N ARG A 194 36.01 -7.57 36.39
CA ARG A 194 35.04 -7.23 35.33
C ARG A 194 35.53 -7.64 33.95
N ALA A 195 36.78 -7.28 33.61
CA ALA A 195 37.39 -7.67 32.34
C ALA A 195 37.45 -9.20 32.19
N HIS A 196 37.84 -9.91 33.25
CA HIS A 196 37.93 -11.37 33.26
C HIS A 196 36.55 -12.04 33.11
N VAL A 197 35.53 -11.54 33.83
CA VAL A 197 34.14 -12.03 33.69
C VAL A 197 33.63 -11.81 32.28
N LEU A 198 33.84 -10.64 31.68
CA LEU A 198 33.40 -10.38 30.30
C LEU A 198 34.20 -11.18 29.26
N ALA A 199 35.49 -11.44 29.48
CA ALA A 199 36.32 -12.22 28.57
C ALA A 199 35.95 -13.72 28.56
N HIS A 200 35.45 -14.26 29.68
CA HIS A 200 35.07 -15.66 29.78
C HIS A 200 33.84 -15.98 28.88
N PRO A 201 33.91 -16.98 27.99
CA PRO A 201 32.92 -17.18 26.93
C PRO A 201 31.53 -17.59 27.43
N GLU A 202 31.45 -18.31 28.54
CA GLU A 202 30.18 -18.81 29.08
C GLU A 202 29.66 -18.04 30.30
N SER A 203 30.39 -17.05 30.81
CA SER A 203 30.08 -16.44 32.13
C SER A 203 28.68 -15.82 32.17
N ILE A 204 28.37 -14.93 31.23
CA ILE A 204 27.09 -14.23 31.14
C ILE A 204 25.96 -15.22 30.82
N ASN A 205 26.24 -16.25 30.00
CA ASN A 205 25.28 -17.32 29.70
C ASN A 205 24.90 -18.09 30.97
N ILE A 206 25.85 -18.47 31.80
CA ILE A 206 25.61 -19.19 33.06
C ILE A 206 24.90 -18.30 34.07
N ILE A 207 25.32 -17.04 34.21
CA ILE A 207 24.64 -16.05 35.07
C ILE A 207 23.17 -15.90 34.67
N SER A 208 22.86 -15.89 33.37
CA SER A 208 21.46 -15.82 32.90
C SER A 208 20.63 -17.06 33.23
N GLN A 209 21.23 -18.26 33.26
CA GLN A 209 20.53 -19.51 33.63
C GLN A 209 19.96 -19.45 35.05
N SER A 210 20.63 -18.70 35.95
CA SER A 210 20.17 -18.47 37.32
C SER A 210 18.83 -17.71 37.41
N LEU A 211 18.28 -17.17 36.31
CA LEU A 211 16.92 -16.62 36.27
C LEU A 211 15.82 -17.69 36.46
N ARG A 212 16.14 -18.98 36.29
CA ARG A 212 15.19 -20.10 36.38
C ARG A 212 14.73 -20.43 37.81
N THR A 213 15.51 -20.06 38.82
CA THR A 213 15.18 -20.30 40.24
C THR A 213 13.86 -19.64 40.64
N GLU A 214 13.18 -20.04 41.71
CA GLU A 214 12.05 -19.28 42.29
C GLU A 214 12.54 -18.25 43.34
N ASN A 215 13.82 -18.26 43.70
CA ASN A 215 14.39 -17.30 44.65
C ASN A 215 14.48 -15.87 44.08
N ILE A 216 13.61 -15.00 44.58
CA ILE A 216 13.48 -13.60 44.15
C ILE A 216 14.79 -12.81 44.31
N LYS A 217 15.54 -13.05 45.40
CA LYS A 217 16.80 -12.31 45.65
C LYS A 217 17.86 -12.66 44.61
N THR A 218 17.92 -13.93 44.21
CA THR A 218 18.80 -14.39 43.13
C THR A 218 18.40 -13.75 41.81
N LYS A 219 17.10 -13.77 41.45
CA LYS A 219 16.61 -13.11 40.22
C LYS A 219 16.98 -11.63 40.16
N ILE A 220 16.78 -10.89 41.26
CA ILE A 220 17.15 -9.47 41.34
C ILE A 220 18.65 -9.29 41.13
N ALA A 221 19.50 -10.06 41.82
CA ALA A 221 20.95 -9.95 41.69
C ALA A 221 21.44 -10.26 40.26
N VAL A 222 20.84 -11.27 39.60
CA VAL A 222 21.13 -11.60 38.20
C VAL A 222 20.71 -10.47 37.27
N LEU A 223 19.51 -9.92 37.42
CA LEU A 223 19.02 -8.80 36.60
C LEU A 223 19.84 -7.52 36.80
N GLU A 224 20.31 -7.25 38.01
CA GLU A 224 21.22 -6.16 38.31
C GLU A 224 22.56 -6.32 37.57
N ILE A 225 23.16 -7.52 37.60
CA ILE A 225 24.38 -7.81 36.85
C ILE A 225 24.15 -7.64 35.34
N LEU A 226 23.13 -8.30 34.78
CA LEU A 226 22.86 -8.25 33.34
C LEU A 226 22.53 -6.82 32.87
N GLY A 227 21.75 -6.07 33.66
CA GLY A 227 21.42 -4.68 33.37
C GLY A 227 22.65 -3.77 33.40
N ALA A 228 23.54 -3.93 34.38
CA ALA A 228 24.78 -3.15 34.44
C ALA A 228 25.76 -3.55 33.33
N VAL A 229 25.83 -4.83 32.95
CA VAL A 229 26.65 -5.29 31.80
C VAL A 229 26.19 -4.65 30.50
N CYS A 230 24.90 -4.39 30.30
CA CYS A 230 24.42 -3.66 29.11
C CYS A 230 25.06 -2.26 28.98
N LEU A 231 25.45 -1.63 30.08
CA LEU A 231 26.05 -0.29 30.10
C LEU A 231 27.58 -0.30 29.89
N VAL A 232 28.21 -1.48 29.86
CA VAL A 232 29.66 -1.64 29.69
C VAL A 232 29.97 -1.89 28.20
N PRO A 233 31.10 -1.39 27.65
CA PRO A 233 31.50 -1.67 26.27
C PRO A 233 31.51 -3.17 25.96
N ASP A 234 30.98 -3.55 24.79
CA ASP A 234 30.78 -4.95 24.33
C ASP A 234 29.90 -5.83 25.22
N GLY A 235 29.36 -5.31 26.33
CA GLY A 235 28.54 -6.06 27.27
C GLY A 235 27.09 -6.25 26.78
N HIS A 236 26.51 -5.24 26.15
CA HIS A 236 25.13 -5.29 25.62
C HIS A 236 24.89 -6.48 24.68
N LYS A 237 25.77 -6.67 23.68
CA LYS A 237 25.68 -7.80 22.73
C LYS A 237 25.80 -9.15 23.44
N LYS A 238 26.65 -9.26 24.47
CA LYS A 238 26.80 -10.47 25.29
C LYS A 238 25.57 -10.77 26.12
N VAL A 239 24.86 -9.76 26.62
CA VAL A 239 23.60 -9.94 27.35
C VAL A 239 22.50 -10.44 26.40
N LEU A 240 22.39 -9.89 25.20
CA LEU A 240 21.46 -10.40 24.19
C LEU A 240 21.77 -11.87 23.82
N GLN A 241 23.06 -12.24 23.74
CA GLN A 241 23.51 -13.62 23.52
C GLN A 241 23.15 -14.55 24.67
N ALA A 242 23.33 -14.08 25.90
CA ALA A 242 22.92 -14.82 27.08
C ALA A 242 21.41 -15.01 27.13
N MET A 243 20.60 -14.02 26.75
CA MET A 243 19.14 -14.15 26.70
C MET A 243 18.67 -15.12 25.61
N LEU A 244 19.37 -15.20 24.48
CA LEU A 244 19.11 -16.22 23.45
C LEU A 244 19.51 -17.63 23.95
N HIS A 245 20.65 -17.74 24.63
CA HIS A 245 21.06 -18.98 25.29
C HIS A 245 20.04 -19.41 26.36
N TYR A 246 19.57 -18.46 27.17
CA TYR A 246 18.54 -18.68 28.19
C TYR A 246 17.23 -19.15 27.56
N GLN A 247 16.83 -18.58 26.42
CA GLN A 247 15.63 -19.03 25.69
C GLN A 247 15.69 -20.54 25.42
N VAL A 248 16.81 -21.05 24.92
CA VAL A 248 16.99 -22.49 24.66
C VAL A 248 17.01 -23.29 25.96
N TYR A 249 17.77 -22.82 26.96
CA TYR A 249 17.91 -23.48 28.26
C TYR A 249 16.59 -23.60 29.03
N ALA A 250 15.79 -22.54 29.06
CA ALA A 250 14.50 -22.47 29.74
C ALA A 250 13.32 -22.96 28.87
N ALA A 251 13.59 -23.42 27.64
CA ALA A 251 12.59 -23.85 26.66
C ALA A 251 11.52 -22.78 26.36
N GLU A 252 11.95 -21.51 26.30
CA GLU A 252 11.09 -20.39 25.94
C GLU A 252 10.80 -20.36 24.43
N ARG A 253 9.59 -19.97 24.06
CA ARG A 253 9.22 -19.79 22.65
C ARG A 253 9.99 -18.64 21.99
N THR A 254 10.24 -17.58 22.75
CA THR A 254 10.97 -16.37 22.36
C THR A 254 11.72 -15.88 23.58
N ARG A 255 12.91 -15.29 23.40
CA ARG A 255 13.67 -14.67 24.50
C ARG A 255 12.81 -13.64 25.25
N PHE A 256 13.09 -13.47 26.54
CA PHE A 256 12.38 -12.58 27.49
C PHE A 256 10.99 -13.03 27.96
N GLN A 257 10.48 -14.18 27.50
CA GLN A 257 9.13 -14.64 27.86
C GLN A 257 8.95 -14.81 29.37
N THR A 258 9.87 -15.50 30.05
CA THR A 258 9.79 -15.71 31.51
C THR A 258 9.88 -14.38 32.26
N LEU A 259 10.72 -13.45 31.82
CA LEU A 259 10.86 -12.14 32.46
C LEU A 259 9.54 -11.35 32.43
N LEU A 260 8.83 -11.33 31.31
CA LEU A 260 7.52 -10.68 31.25
C LEU A 260 6.42 -11.44 32.01
N ASN A 261 6.48 -12.77 32.03
CA ASN A 261 5.55 -13.55 32.85
C ASN A 261 5.71 -13.22 34.34
N GLU A 262 6.95 -13.09 34.83
CA GLU A 262 7.24 -12.68 36.21
C GLU A 262 6.85 -11.22 36.49
N LEU A 263 6.96 -10.36 35.47
CA LEU A 263 6.51 -8.97 35.57
C LEU A 263 4.98 -8.87 35.77
N ASP A 264 4.19 -9.66 35.02
CA ASP A 264 2.71 -9.69 35.11
C ASP A 264 2.17 -10.51 36.29
N ARG A 265 3.01 -11.38 36.89
CA ARG A 265 2.61 -12.24 38.01
C ARG A 265 2.12 -11.40 39.19
N SER A 266 0.81 -11.50 39.47
CA SER A 266 0.09 -10.71 40.48
C SER A 266 -0.60 -11.56 41.56
N MET A 267 -0.41 -12.88 41.52
CA MET A 267 -1.00 -13.84 42.48
C MET A 267 0.05 -14.38 43.47
N GLY A 268 -0.38 -14.66 44.70
CA GLY A 268 0.43 -15.31 45.74
C GLY A 268 1.51 -14.39 46.35
N ARG A 269 2.67 -14.96 46.73
CA ARG A 269 3.80 -14.23 47.36
C ARG A 269 4.44 -13.15 46.47
N TYR A 270 4.09 -13.11 45.19
CA TYR A 270 4.64 -12.19 44.18
C TYR A 270 3.87 -10.88 44.04
N ARG A 271 2.70 -10.74 44.69
CA ARG A 271 1.87 -9.52 44.65
C ARG A 271 2.56 -8.31 45.28
N ASP A 272 3.34 -8.53 46.33
CA ASP A 272 3.97 -7.46 47.11
C ASP A 272 5.46 -7.23 46.74
N GLU A 273 5.98 -7.96 45.74
CA GLU A 273 7.40 -8.00 45.38
C GLU A 273 7.77 -6.95 44.31
N VAL A 274 7.52 -5.68 44.64
CA VAL A 274 7.80 -4.52 43.77
C VAL A 274 9.27 -4.41 43.37
N ASN A 275 10.18 -4.91 44.21
CA ASN A 275 11.63 -4.90 43.95
C ASN A 275 12.00 -5.73 42.72
N LEU A 276 11.38 -6.91 42.54
CA LEU A 276 11.62 -7.74 41.36
C LEU A 276 11.07 -7.07 40.10
N LYS A 277 9.86 -6.49 40.19
CA LYS A 277 9.22 -5.77 39.09
C LYS A 277 10.07 -4.56 38.65
N THR A 278 10.63 -3.84 39.62
CA THR A 278 11.56 -2.74 39.40
C THR A 278 12.85 -3.22 38.73
N ALA A 279 13.45 -4.32 39.20
CA ALA A 279 14.65 -4.89 38.61
C ALA A 279 14.43 -5.35 37.16
N ILE A 280 13.27 -5.97 36.86
CA ILE A 280 12.90 -6.38 35.50
C ILE A 280 12.72 -5.16 34.60
N MET A 281 11.98 -4.14 35.04
CA MET A 281 11.81 -2.91 34.25
C MET A 281 13.11 -2.14 34.04
N SER A 282 13.96 -2.12 35.05
CA SER A 282 15.30 -1.52 34.98
C SER A 282 16.18 -2.26 33.95
N PHE A 283 16.17 -3.59 33.97
CA PHE A 283 16.84 -4.43 32.96
C PHE A 283 16.29 -4.19 31.55
N ILE A 284 14.96 -4.16 31.36
CA ILE A 284 14.34 -3.90 30.05
C ILE A 284 14.79 -2.54 29.50
N ASN A 285 14.81 -1.51 30.34
CA ASN A 285 15.27 -0.18 29.95
C ASN A 285 16.76 -0.16 29.58
N ALA A 286 17.61 -0.91 30.29
CA ALA A 286 19.03 -1.06 29.93
C ALA A 286 19.21 -1.80 28.59
N VAL A 287 18.43 -2.86 28.34
CA VAL A 287 18.48 -3.62 27.07
C VAL A 287 18.04 -2.76 25.88
N LEU A 288 17.02 -1.92 26.05
CA LEU A 288 16.49 -1.09 24.96
C LEU A 288 17.36 0.12 24.64
N ASN A 289 18.01 0.72 25.64
CA ASN A 289 18.62 2.04 25.50
C ASN A 289 20.15 2.05 25.56
N ALA A 290 20.79 0.89 25.77
CA ALA A 290 22.25 0.78 25.79
C ALA A 290 22.79 0.07 24.54
N GLY A 291 24.10 0.10 24.37
CA GLY A 291 24.78 -0.52 23.23
C GLY A 291 24.31 0.07 21.90
N ALA A 292 24.01 -0.80 20.92
CA ALA A 292 23.50 -0.35 19.63
C ALA A 292 22.14 0.37 19.73
N GLY A 293 21.41 0.18 20.84
CA GLY A 293 20.16 0.90 21.10
C GLY A 293 20.34 2.39 21.38
N GLU A 294 21.54 2.86 21.71
CA GLU A 294 21.76 4.30 21.98
C GLU A 294 21.56 5.15 20.71
N ASP A 295 22.12 4.69 19.58
CA ASP A 295 22.19 5.48 18.35
C ASP A 295 21.36 4.94 17.18
N ASN A 296 20.91 3.68 17.24
CA ASN A 296 20.18 3.02 16.15
C ASN A 296 18.68 2.85 16.47
N LEU A 297 17.84 3.71 15.88
CA LEU A 297 16.38 3.68 16.05
C LEU A 297 15.79 2.34 15.60
N GLU A 298 16.21 1.82 14.45
CA GLU A 298 15.72 0.56 13.88
C GLU A 298 15.95 -0.62 14.83
N PHE A 299 17.14 -0.66 15.44
CA PHE A 299 17.48 -1.66 16.43
C PHE A 299 16.69 -1.50 17.74
N ARG A 300 16.48 -0.26 18.23
CA ARG A 300 15.60 -0.01 19.38
C ARG A 300 14.16 -0.45 19.11
N LEU A 301 13.62 -0.10 17.94
CA LEU A 301 12.26 -0.47 17.52
C LEU A 301 12.11 -1.98 17.41
N HIS A 302 13.10 -2.68 16.84
CA HIS A 302 13.14 -4.15 16.77
C HIS A 302 13.01 -4.79 18.16
N LEU A 303 13.89 -4.41 19.11
CA LEU A 303 13.82 -4.93 20.49
C LEU A 303 12.50 -4.55 21.18
N ARG A 304 12.00 -3.32 20.95
CA ARG A 304 10.72 -2.88 21.54
C ARG A 304 9.54 -3.66 21.01
N TYR A 305 9.51 -4.00 19.72
CA TYR A 305 8.45 -4.81 19.15
C TYR A 305 8.44 -6.22 19.73
N GLU A 306 9.58 -6.81 20.10
CA GLU A 306 9.60 -8.09 20.84
C GLU A 306 8.83 -7.98 22.18
N PHE A 307 9.10 -6.94 22.98
CA PHE A 307 8.38 -6.73 24.25
C PHE A 307 6.90 -6.38 24.05
N LEU A 308 6.55 -5.59 23.03
CA LEU A 308 5.16 -5.25 22.71
C LEU A 308 4.37 -6.48 22.26
N MET A 309 4.97 -7.36 21.45
CA MET A 309 4.36 -8.62 20.99
C MET A 309 4.15 -9.62 22.13
N LEU A 310 5.02 -9.60 23.14
CA LEU A 310 4.84 -10.36 24.38
C LEU A 310 3.77 -9.75 25.32
N GLY A 311 3.24 -8.57 24.99
CA GLY A 311 2.14 -7.95 25.73
C GLY A 311 2.57 -7.09 26.92
N ILE A 312 3.74 -6.44 26.86
CA ILE A 312 4.22 -5.57 27.97
C ILE A 312 3.28 -4.40 28.30
N GLN A 313 2.51 -3.87 27.34
CA GLN A 313 1.70 -2.66 27.57
C GLN A 313 0.60 -2.85 28.63
N PRO A 314 -0.29 -3.85 28.52
CA PRO A 314 -1.24 -4.15 29.59
C PRO A 314 -0.58 -4.42 30.95
N VAL A 315 0.64 -4.95 30.95
CA VAL A 315 1.41 -5.20 32.19
C VAL A 315 1.84 -3.86 32.80
N ILE A 316 2.39 -2.93 32.02
CA ILE A 316 2.75 -1.58 32.47
C ILE A 316 1.54 -0.87 33.09
N ASP A 317 0.37 -0.95 32.46
CA ASP A 317 -0.85 -0.32 32.97
C ASP A 317 -1.23 -0.86 34.36
N LYS A 318 -1.08 -2.18 34.60
CA LYS A 318 -1.27 -2.79 35.95
C LYS A 318 -0.16 -2.40 36.93
N LEU A 319 1.08 -2.26 36.46
CA LEU A 319 2.21 -1.88 37.33
C LEU A 319 2.04 -0.48 37.92
N ARG A 320 1.39 0.44 37.19
CA ARG A 320 1.08 1.80 37.67
C ARG A 320 0.13 1.83 38.88
N GLU A 321 -0.55 0.73 39.20
CA GLU A 321 -1.33 0.60 40.43
C GLU A 321 -0.46 0.41 41.68
N HIS A 322 0.83 0.08 41.51
CA HIS A 322 1.76 -0.07 42.62
C HIS A 322 2.31 1.31 42.99
N GLU A 323 2.05 1.80 44.21
CA GLU A 323 2.54 3.09 44.71
C GLU A 323 4.07 3.05 44.97
N ASN A 324 4.90 3.07 43.91
CA ASN A 324 6.35 3.02 44.03
C ASN A 324 7.04 3.99 43.06
N ALA A 325 7.62 5.06 43.62
CA ALA A 325 8.26 6.14 42.87
C ALA A 325 9.49 5.71 42.05
N THR A 326 10.15 4.61 42.39
CA THR A 326 11.31 4.10 41.63
C THR A 326 10.83 3.29 40.43
N LEU A 327 9.82 2.44 40.62
CA LEU A 327 9.17 1.73 39.52
C LEU A 327 8.55 2.72 38.54
N ASP A 328 7.80 3.71 39.03
CA ASP A 328 7.18 4.75 38.19
C ASP A 328 8.20 5.50 37.34
N ARG A 329 9.39 5.80 37.87
CA ARG A 329 10.48 6.39 37.07
C ARG A 329 10.87 5.52 35.88
N HIS A 330 10.99 4.21 36.07
CA HIS A 330 11.32 3.29 34.98
C HIS A 330 10.18 3.12 33.97
N LEU A 331 8.92 3.14 34.42
CA LEU A 331 7.74 3.12 33.55
C LEU A 331 7.66 4.39 32.70
N ASP A 332 7.85 5.55 33.34
CA ASP A 332 7.84 6.86 32.66
C ASP A 332 8.99 6.98 31.67
N PHE A 333 10.18 6.48 32.00
CA PHE A 333 11.31 6.44 31.07
C PHE A 333 11.01 5.54 29.86
N PHE A 334 10.46 4.34 30.07
CA PHE A 334 10.08 3.44 28.99
C PHE A 334 9.07 4.11 28.03
N GLU A 335 8.01 4.72 28.56
CA GLU A 335 7.01 5.42 27.77
C GLU A 335 7.57 6.66 27.07
N MET A 336 8.46 7.40 27.73
CA MET A 336 9.13 8.56 27.16
C MET A 336 9.92 8.17 25.91
N VAL A 337 10.84 7.22 26.03
CA VAL A 337 11.67 6.77 24.90
C VAL A 337 10.78 6.17 23.81
N ARG A 338 9.75 5.41 24.18
CA ARG A 338 8.80 4.88 23.19
C ARG A 338 8.13 6.00 22.39
N ASN A 339 7.64 7.04 23.05
CA ASN A 339 7.00 8.18 22.37
C ASN A 339 8.00 8.95 21.50
N GLU A 340 9.27 9.07 21.93
CA GLU A 340 10.33 9.68 21.14
C GLU A 340 10.63 8.85 19.88
N ASP A 341 10.73 7.53 20.01
CA ASP A 341 10.96 6.61 18.90
C ASP A 341 9.76 6.59 17.92
N ASP A 342 8.52 6.58 18.42
CA ASP A 342 7.31 6.68 17.60
C ASP A 342 7.27 8.01 16.83
N LEU A 343 7.69 9.11 17.47
CA LEU A 343 7.78 10.43 16.84
C LEU A 343 8.92 10.51 15.82
N GLU A 344 10.08 9.93 16.11
CA GLU A 344 11.21 9.87 15.20
C GLU A 344 10.86 9.04 13.96
N LEU A 345 10.19 7.89 14.15
CA LEU A 345 9.64 7.09 13.06
C LEU A 345 8.63 7.89 12.24
N ALA A 346 7.66 8.56 12.89
CA ALA A 346 6.64 9.36 12.19
C ALA A 346 7.23 10.50 11.37
N LYS A 347 8.27 11.18 11.89
CA LYS A 347 9.02 12.23 11.17
C LYS A 347 9.62 11.73 9.85
N ARG A 348 10.09 10.48 9.77
CA ARG A 348 10.64 9.90 8.52
C ARG A 348 9.59 9.81 7.40
N PHE A 349 8.31 9.90 7.73
CA PHE A 349 7.18 9.86 6.81
C PHE A 349 6.41 11.19 6.73
N ASP A 350 6.94 12.28 7.30
CA ASP A 350 6.27 13.59 7.40
C ASP A 350 4.90 13.51 8.09
N LEU A 351 4.75 12.60 9.06
CA LEU A 351 3.54 12.41 9.85
C LEU A 351 3.78 12.76 11.32
N ILE A 352 2.69 13.07 12.03
CA ILE A 352 2.72 13.36 13.47
C ILE A 352 2.71 12.06 14.29
N HIS A 353 2.04 11.03 13.78
CA HIS A 353 1.91 9.74 14.44
C HIS A 353 1.70 8.63 13.39
N ILE A 354 2.18 7.43 13.70
CA ILE A 354 1.94 6.21 12.93
C ILE A 354 1.35 5.17 13.88
N ASP A 355 0.17 4.66 13.54
CA ASP A 355 -0.42 3.54 14.28
C ASP A 355 0.25 2.23 13.88
N THR A 356 1.29 1.85 14.63
CA THR A 356 2.04 0.61 14.43
C THR A 356 1.24 -0.65 14.77
N LYS A 357 0.03 -0.52 15.35
CA LYS A 357 -0.87 -1.64 15.66
C LYS A 357 -1.83 -1.97 14.52
N SER A 358 -2.00 -1.07 13.55
CA SER A 358 -2.91 -1.25 12.43
C SER A 358 -2.18 -1.74 11.18
N ALA A 359 -2.36 -3.02 10.84
CA ALA A 359 -1.82 -3.60 9.61
C ALA A 359 -2.24 -2.79 8.37
N SER A 360 -3.48 -2.28 8.34
CA SER A 360 -3.99 -1.47 7.23
C SER A 360 -3.26 -0.12 7.13
N GLN A 361 -3.02 0.56 8.24
CA GLN A 361 -2.27 1.84 8.21
C GLN A 361 -0.82 1.62 7.80
N MET A 362 -0.16 0.60 8.37
CA MET A 362 1.21 0.23 8.01
C MET A 362 1.32 -0.08 6.51
N PHE A 363 0.35 -0.83 5.97
CA PHE A 363 0.29 -1.13 4.54
C PHE A 363 0.10 0.11 3.67
N GLU A 364 -0.85 0.99 4.01
CA GLU A 364 -1.09 2.23 3.24
C GLU A 364 0.12 3.17 3.28
N LEU A 365 0.85 3.26 4.41
CA LEU A 365 2.11 4.00 4.49
C LEU A 365 3.17 3.43 3.54
N ILE A 366 3.39 2.12 3.57
CA ILE A 366 4.34 1.43 2.68
C ILE A 366 3.95 1.65 1.21
N LYS A 367 2.68 1.43 0.88
CA LYS A 367 2.11 1.64 -0.46
C LYS A 367 2.29 3.08 -0.92
N LYS A 368 1.98 4.08 -0.09
CA LYS A 368 2.15 5.52 -0.42
C LYS A 368 3.59 5.84 -0.76
N ARG A 369 4.56 5.30 -0.01
CA ARG A 369 6.00 5.52 -0.23
C ARG A 369 6.52 4.81 -1.48
N LEU A 370 6.02 3.62 -1.77
CA LEU A 370 6.49 2.83 -2.91
C LEU A 370 5.76 3.14 -4.22
N LYS A 371 4.54 3.71 -4.21
CA LYS A 371 3.68 3.92 -5.40
C LYS A 371 4.38 4.55 -6.60
N HIS A 372 5.38 5.42 -6.37
CA HIS A 372 6.10 6.16 -7.40
C HIS A 372 7.57 5.74 -7.53
N THR A 373 7.92 4.55 -7.05
CA THR A 373 9.29 4.01 -7.14
C THR A 373 9.31 2.69 -7.90
N ASP A 374 10.48 2.33 -8.44
CA ASP A 374 10.70 1.06 -9.12
C ASP A 374 10.55 -0.15 -8.18
N ALA A 375 10.43 0.08 -6.88
CA ALA A 375 10.17 -0.94 -5.87
C ALA A 375 8.68 -1.36 -5.80
N TYR A 376 7.74 -0.58 -6.35
CA TYR A 376 6.29 -0.89 -6.28
C TYR A 376 5.90 -2.25 -6.89
N PRO A 377 6.41 -2.65 -8.08
CA PRO A 377 6.09 -3.97 -8.64
C PRO A 377 6.57 -5.12 -7.74
N TYR A 378 7.69 -4.93 -7.04
CA TYR A 378 8.21 -5.91 -6.09
C TYR A 378 7.31 -5.99 -4.84
N LEU A 379 6.79 -4.86 -4.33
CA LEU A 379 5.78 -4.86 -3.27
C LEU A 379 4.54 -5.67 -3.68
N LEU A 380 4.02 -5.44 -4.89
CA LEU A 380 2.86 -6.17 -5.39
C LEU A 380 3.15 -7.67 -5.50
N SER A 381 4.32 -8.04 -6.01
CA SER A 381 4.78 -9.43 -6.07
C SER A 381 4.88 -10.06 -4.68
N ILE A 382 5.46 -9.36 -3.69
CA ILE A 382 5.52 -9.83 -2.30
C ILE A 382 4.12 -10.14 -1.77
N LEU A 383 3.15 -9.23 -1.95
CA LEU A 383 1.77 -9.44 -1.49
C LEU A 383 1.10 -10.63 -2.18
N GLN A 384 1.32 -10.82 -3.48
CA GLN A 384 0.81 -11.98 -4.23
C GLN A 384 1.35 -13.30 -3.69
N HIS A 385 2.62 -13.34 -3.26
CA HIS A 385 3.21 -14.52 -2.63
C HIS A 385 2.73 -14.69 -1.19
N CYS A 386 2.60 -13.60 -0.41
CA CYS A 386 2.01 -13.63 0.92
C CYS A 386 0.58 -14.21 0.91
N LEU A 387 -0.22 -13.92 -0.13
CA LEU A 387 -1.56 -14.49 -0.31
C LEU A 387 -1.54 -16.02 -0.54
N GLN A 388 -0.46 -16.54 -1.12
CA GLN A 388 -0.29 -17.97 -1.38
C GLN A 388 0.30 -18.72 -0.18
N MET A 389 0.82 -18.02 0.84
CA MET A 389 1.41 -18.68 2.00
C MET A 389 0.35 -19.36 2.88
N PRO A 390 0.61 -20.59 3.36
CA PRO A 390 -0.36 -21.36 4.13
C PRO A 390 -0.70 -20.68 5.46
N TYR A 391 -2.00 -20.66 5.80
CA TYR A 391 -2.52 -19.91 6.95
C TYR A 391 -3.36 -20.72 7.97
N LYS A 392 -3.76 -21.99 7.70
CA LYS A 392 -4.01 -23.11 8.68
C LYS A 392 -4.94 -24.25 8.19
N ARG A 393 -4.70 -25.48 8.68
CA ARG A 393 -5.67 -26.24 9.55
C ARG A 393 -5.08 -27.42 10.35
N ASN A 394 -3.97 -28.05 9.93
CA ASN A 394 -3.29 -29.11 10.70
C ASN A 394 -1.81 -28.72 10.92
N GLY A 395 -1.33 -28.76 12.17
CA GLY A 395 -0.13 -28.10 12.71
C GLY A 395 1.13 -28.03 11.82
N GLY A 396 1.79 -26.86 11.83
CA GLY A 396 3.20 -26.71 11.41
C GLY A 396 3.57 -25.38 10.73
N ASN A 397 2.74 -24.85 9.83
CA ASN A 397 3.25 -23.93 8.79
C ASN A 397 3.32 -22.43 9.16
N PHE A 398 3.26 -22.05 10.44
CA PHE A 398 3.54 -20.65 10.82
C PHE A 398 5.03 -20.30 10.71
N GLN A 399 5.90 -21.32 10.66
CA GLN A 399 7.35 -21.19 10.52
C GLN A 399 7.75 -20.44 9.24
N GLN A 400 6.94 -20.53 8.17
CA GLN A 400 7.19 -19.78 6.93
C GLN A 400 6.96 -18.28 7.11
N TRP A 401 5.92 -17.90 7.85
CA TRP A 401 5.68 -16.51 8.25
C TRP A 401 6.77 -16.00 9.19
N GLN A 402 7.23 -16.85 10.12
CA GLN A 402 8.37 -16.52 10.97
C GLN A 402 9.67 -16.36 10.18
N LEU A 403 9.93 -17.22 9.19
CA LEU A 403 11.10 -17.11 8.33
C LEU A 403 11.08 -15.79 7.55
N LEU A 404 9.93 -15.43 6.98
CA LEU A 404 9.76 -14.14 6.29
C LEU A 404 10.07 -12.96 7.22
N ASP A 405 9.53 -13.00 8.44
CA ASP A 405 9.80 -11.99 9.48
C ASP A 405 11.30 -11.93 9.84
N ARG A 406 11.98 -13.07 10.02
CA ARG A 406 13.43 -13.12 10.27
C ARG A 406 14.26 -12.58 9.12
N ILE A 407 13.89 -12.88 7.87
CA ILE A 407 14.58 -12.34 6.68
C ILE A 407 14.40 -10.82 6.61
N LEU A 408 13.20 -10.31 6.88
CA LEU A 408 12.94 -8.87 6.89
C LEU A 408 13.73 -8.16 8.00
N GLN A 409 13.81 -8.74 9.20
CA GLN A 409 14.66 -8.24 10.28
C GLN A 409 16.13 -8.14 9.83
N GLN A 410 16.66 -9.17 9.15
CA GLN A 410 18.03 -9.12 8.62
C GLN A 410 18.24 -8.03 7.57
N ILE A 411 17.26 -7.78 6.71
CA ILE A 411 17.33 -6.70 5.70
C ILE A 411 17.36 -5.32 6.35
N VAL A 412 16.68 -5.15 7.49
CA VAL A 412 16.52 -3.85 8.16
C VAL A 412 17.65 -3.56 9.15
N LEU A 413 18.17 -4.57 9.86
CA LEU A 413 19.12 -4.36 10.96
C LEU A 413 20.59 -4.28 10.55
N GLN A 414 20.97 -4.89 9.43
CA GLN A 414 22.38 -4.90 9.00
C GLN A 414 22.84 -3.50 8.56
N ASP A 415 24.02 -3.11 9.02
CA ASP A 415 24.65 -1.84 8.63
C ASP A 415 25.26 -1.89 7.22
N GLU A 416 25.91 -0.81 6.77
CA GLU A 416 26.56 -0.75 5.45
C GLU A 416 27.72 -1.75 5.26
N ARG A 417 28.26 -2.29 6.36
CA ARG A 417 29.28 -3.35 6.35
C ARG A 417 28.66 -4.74 6.31
N GLY A 418 27.35 -4.85 6.59
CA GLY A 418 26.62 -6.10 6.70
C GLY A 418 26.71 -6.70 8.10
N ASP A 419 27.11 -5.92 9.11
CA ASP A 419 27.19 -6.34 10.50
C ASP A 419 25.83 -6.16 11.17
N ASP A 420 25.35 -7.21 11.84
CA ASP A 420 24.11 -7.18 12.62
C ASP A 420 24.41 -6.74 14.08
N PRO A 421 23.78 -5.65 14.56
CA PRO A 421 23.88 -5.23 15.96
C PRO A 421 23.23 -6.22 16.94
N ASP A 422 22.24 -7.01 16.50
CA ASP A 422 21.71 -8.14 17.24
C ASP A 422 22.54 -9.41 16.95
N ILE A 423 22.04 -10.56 17.39
CA ILE A 423 22.53 -11.86 16.95
C ILE A 423 21.75 -12.24 15.71
N ALA A 424 22.44 -12.45 14.59
CA ALA A 424 21.82 -12.88 13.34
C ALA A 424 21.05 -14.21 13.55
N PRO A 425 19.70 -14.23 13.50
CA PRO A 425 18.91 -15.47 13.53
C PRO A 425 19.19 -16.39 12.33
N LEU A 426 19.78 -15.87 11.25
CA LEU A 426 20.15 -16.61 10.04
C LEU A 426 21.66 -16.55 9.86
N GLU A 427 22.34 -17.68 10.07
CA GLU A 427 23.78 -17.79 9.82
C GLU A 427 24.09 -17.52 8.33
N ASN A 428 25.18 -16.81 8.05
CA ASN A 428 25.68 -16.50 6.70
C ASN A 428 24.76 -15.66 5.80
N PHE A 429 23.75 -14.99 6.36
CA PHE A 429 22.89 -14.08 5.60
C PHE A 429 23.51 -12.67 5.57
N ASN A 430 24.15 -12.28 4.46
CA ASN A 430 24.72 -10.93 4.29
C ASN A 430 24.00 -10.17 3.17
N VAL A 431 23.23 -9.15 3.53
CA VAL A 431 22.35 -8.40 2.62
C VAL A 431 23.16 -7.72 1.52
N LYS A 432 24.30 -7.12 1.85
CA LYS A 432 25.18 -6.43 0.89
C LYS A 432 25.69 -7.36 -0.21
N ASN A 433 26.11 -8.56 0.16
CA ASN A 433 26.60 -9.57 -0.79
C ASN A 433 25.46 -10.03 -1.72
N ILE A 434 24.25 -10.22 -1.17
CA ILE A 434 23.07 -10.62 -1.94
C ILE A 434 22.67 -9.51 -2.93
N ILE A 435 22.64 -8.24 -2.50
CA ILE A 435 22.32 -7.10 -3.37
C ILE A 435 23.32 -7.00 -4.53
N LYS A 436 24.62 -7.14 -4.27
CA LYS A 436 25.66 -7.14 -5.33
C LYS A 436 25.41 -8.21 -6.39
N MET A 437 25.00 -9.41 -5.96
CA MET A 437 24.65 -10.50 -6.88
C MET A 437 23.45 -10.15 -7.76
N LEU A 438 22.40 -9.53 -7.19
CA LEU A 438 21.19 -9.12 -7.91
C LEU A 438 21.45 -7.99 -8.92
N VAL A 439 22.30 -7.01 -8.57
CA VAL A 439 22.67 -5.92 -9.49
C VAL A 439 23.42 -6.47 -10.70
N ASN A 440 24.38 -7.38 -10.48
CA ASN A 440 25.11 -8.03 -11.57
C ASN A 440 24.18 -8.82 -12.50
N GLU A 441 23.16 -9.49 -11.96
CA GLU A 441 22.17 -10.23 -12.77
C GLU A 441 21.32 -9.28 -13.62
N ASN A 442 20.91 -8.13 -13.08
CA ASN A 442 20.17 -7.11 -13.82
C ASN A 442 21.00 -6.47 -14.93
N GLU A 443 22.28 -6.17 -14.69
CA GLU A 443 23.19 -5.68 -15.74
C GLU A 443 23.31 -6.70 -16.86
N VAL A 444 23.55 -7.98 -16.53
CA VAL A 444 23.62 -9.07 -17.51
C VAL A 444 22.33 -9.19 -18.31
N LYS A 445 21.16 -9.01 -17.69
CA LYS A 445 19.86 -9.03 -18.37
C LYS A 445 19.71 -7.85 -19.34
N GLN A 446 20.07 -6.63 -18.92
CA GLN A 446 20.02 -5.45 -19.80
C GLN A 446 20.92 -5.62 -21.03
N TRP A 447 22.14 -6.13 -20.85
CA TRP A 447 23.04 -6.42 -21.96
C TRP A 447 22.47 -7.48 -22.92
N ARG A 448 21.76 -8.50 -22.40
CA ARG A 448 21.07 -9.50 -23.23
C ARG A 448 19.90 -8.90 -24.00
N ASP A 449 19.04 -8.12 -23.37
CA ASP A 449 17.88 -7.50 -24.01
C ASP A 449 18.30 -6.49 -25.09
N GLN A 450 19.37 -5.72 -24.83
CA GLN A 450 19.99 -4.82 -25.81
C GLN A 450 20.50 -5.60 -27.04
N ALA A 451 21.18 -6.73 -26.82
CA ALA A 451 21.68 -7.59 -27.89
C ALA A 451 20.55 -8.25 -28.69
N GLU A 452 19.45 -8.66 -28.02
CA GLU A 452 18.26 -9.21 -28.65
C GLU A 452 17.56 -8.17 -29.55
N LYS A 453 17.46 -6.92 -29.07
CA LYS A 453 16.91 -5.79 -29.83
C LYS A 453 17.76 -5.50 -31.07
N PHE A 454 19.08 -5.40 -30.93
CA PHE A 454 19.97 -5.23 -32.09
C PHE A 454 19.86 -6.39 -33.09
N ARG A 455 19.70 -7.63 -32.63
CA ARG A 455 19.46 -8.79 -33.51
C ARG A 455 18.14 -8.66 -34.27
N LYS A 456 17.07 -8.21 -33.61
CA LYS A 456 15.75 -8.02 -34.24
C LYS A 456 15.76 -6.90 -35.27
N ASP A 457 16.36 -5.76 -34.94
CA ASP A 457 16.49 -4.62 -35.86
C ASP A 457 17.34 -4.98 -37.08
N HIS A 458 18.43 -5.75 -36.89
CA HIS A 458 19.24 -6.27 -37.98
C HIS A 458 18.47 -7.23 -38.89
N ALA A 459 17.68 -8.14 -38.31
CA ALA A 459 16.84 -9.06 -39.08
C ALA A 459 15.76 -8.33 -39.90
N GLU A 460 15.15 -7.28 -39.33
CA GLU A 460 14.16 -6.46 -40.05
C GLU A 460 14.81 -5.67 -41.19
N LEU A 461 16.00 -5.11 -40.98
CA LEU A 461 16.75 -4.39 -42.01
C LEU A 461 17.17 -5.32 -43.15
N MET A 462 17.63 -6.53 -42.83
CA MET A 462 17.97 -7.57 -43.82
C MET A 462 16.74 -7.98 -44.65
N SER A 463 15.57 -8.14 -44.02
CA SER A 463 14.32 -8.44 -44.74
C SER A 463 13.91 -7.31 -45.70
N LYS A 464 14.10 -6.05 -45.30
CA LYS A 464 13.85 -4.89 -46.16
C LYS A 464 14.83 -4.82 -47.34
N LEU A 465 16.10 -5.12 -47.11
CA LEU A 465 17.13 -5.19 -48.15
C LEU A 465 16.79 -6.26 -49.19
N GLU A 466 16.48 -7.48 -48.72
CA GLU A 466 16.13 -8.61 -49.59
C GLU A 466 14.85 -8.32 -50.42
N LYS A 467 13.87 -7.63 -49.83
CA LYS A 467 12.68 -7.17 -50.57
C LYS A 467 13.05 -6.16 -51.66
N LYS A 468 14.00 -5.26 -51.39
CA LYS A 468 14.46 -4.25 -52.35
C LYS A 468 15.31 -4.85 -53.46
N GLU A 469 16.13 -5.85 -53.17
CA GLU A 469 16.89 -6.61 -54.17
C GLU A 469 15.94 -7.32 -55.14
N ARG A 470 14.92 -8.05 -54.63
CA ARG A 470 13.90 -8.68 -55.48
C ARG A 470 13.16 -7.66 -56.35
N GLU A 471 12.79 -6.50 -55.80
CA GLU A 471 12.12 -5.43 -56.56
C GLU A 471 13.03 -4.86 -57.68
N CYS A 472 14.34 -4.79 -57.44
CA CYS A 472 15.33 -4.35 -58.41
C CYS A 472 15.55 -5.39 -59.52
N GLU A 473 15.58 -6.68 -59.17
CA GLU A 473 15.66 -7.79 -60.13
C GLU A 473 14.44 -7.82 -61.05
N THR A 474 13.22 -7.70 -60.50
CA THR A 474 12.00 -7.66 -61.32
C THR A 474 12.00 -6.49 -62.30
N LYS A 475 12.38 -5.28 -61.86
CA LYS A 475 12.48 -4.10 -62.75
C LYS A 475 13.54 -4.27 -63.83
N THR A 476 14.64 -4.95 -63.51
CA THR A 476 15.69 -5.24 -64.49
C THR A 476 15.16 -6.21 -65.55
N GLN A 477 14.42 -7.24 -65.13
CA GLN A 477 13.81 -8.21 -66.03
C GLN A 477 12.74 -7.58 -66.94
N GLU A 478 11.88 -6.72 -66.40
CA GLU A 478 10.90 -5.94 -67.18
C GLU A 478 11.59 -5.03 -68.22
N LYS A 479 12.69 -4.38 -67.84
CA LYS A 479 13.49 -3.55 -68.75
C LYS A 479 14.07 -4.38 -69.90
N ASP A 480 14.56 -5.58 -69.62
CA ASP A 480 15.13 -6.48 -70.62
C ASP A 480 14.06 -7.04 -71.58
N GLU A 481 12.85 -7.32 -71.08
CA GLU A 481 11.70 -7.72 -71.91
C GLU A 481 11.20 -6.56 -72.79
N MET A 482 11.15 -5.35 -72.25
CA MET A 482 10.79 -4.15 -73.00
C MET A 482 11.82 -3.87 -74.11
N MET A 483 13.12 -4.03 -73.82
CA MET A 483 14.19 -3.89 -74.82
C MET A 483 14.09 -4.94 -75.93
N LYS A 484 13.77 -6.20 -75.61
CA LYS A 484 13.51 -7.24 -76.62
C LYS A 484 12.31 -6.90 -77.50
N THR A 485 11.25 -6.36 -76.92
CA THR A 485 10.04 -5.95 -77.67
C THR A 485 10.33 -4.77 -78.59
N LEU A 486 11.11 -3.79 -78.11
CA LEU A 486 11.55 -2.64 -78.90
C LEU A 486 12.42 -3.07 -80.08
N ASN A 487 13.35 -4.00 -79.88
CA ASN A 487 14.17 -4.56 -80.96
C ASN A 487 13.32 -5.28 -82.01
N LYS A 488 12.32 -6.08 -81.60
CA LYS A 488 11.39 -6.73 -82.54
C LYS A 488 10.57 -5.72 -83.36
N MET A 489 10.14 -4.60 -82.75
CA MET A 489 9.47 -3.53 -83.50
C MET A 489 10.43 -2.85 -84.47
N LYS A 490 11.67 -2.56 -84.05
CA LYS A 490 12.69 -1.98 -84.92
C LYS A 490 12.93 -2.86 -86.16
N ASP A 491 13.04 -4.17 -85.99
CA ASP A 491 13.24 -5.12 -87.10
C ASP A 491 12.04 -5.13 -88.05
N LYS A 492 10.81 -5.09 -87.53
CA LYS A 492 9.58 -4.98 -88.36
C LYS A 492 9.54 -3.67 -89.14
N LEU A 493 9.88 -2.56 -88.49
CA LEU A 493 9.88 -1.22 -89.10
C LEU A 493 10.94 -1.10 -90.19
N GLN A 494 12.11 -1.72 -89.99
CA GLN A 494 13.15 -1.82 -91.02
C GLN A 494 12.69 -2.68 -92.21
N LYS A 495 11.97 -3.78 -91.96
CA LYS A 495 11.42 -4.63 -93.01
C LYS A 495 10.35 -3.90 -93.84
N GLU A 496 9.40 -3.23 -93.19
CA GLU A 496 8.38 -2.41 -93.87
C GLU A 496 9.01 -1.24 -94.65
N SER A 497 10.07 -0.62 -94.11
CA SER A 497 10.81 0.43 -94.82
C SER A 497 11.50 -0.09 -96.09
N LEU A 498 12.01 -1.32 -96.06
CA LEU A 498 12.62 -1.96 -97.23
C LEU A 498 11.56 -2.29 -98.29
N GLU A 499 10.39 -2.79 -97.87
CA GLU A 499 9.26 -3.10 -98.75
C GLU A 499 8.68 -1.82 -99.41
N LEU A 500 8.56 -0.72 -98.66
CA LEU A 500 8.16 0.58 -99.19
C LEU A 500 9.17 1.16 -100.19
N ARG A 501 10.48 0.94 -99.97
CA ARG A 501 11.51 1.35 -100.93
C ARG A 501 11.40 0.54 -102.23
N GLN A 502 11.20 -0.77 -102.14
CA GLN A 502 10.99 -1.62 -103.32
C GLN A 502 9.73 -1.23 -104.11
N ALA A 503 8.62 -0.90 -103.42
CA ALA A 503 7.41 -0.40 -104.07
C ALA A 503 7.62 0.97 -104.74
N ARG A 504 8.44 1.84 -104.14
CA ARG A 504 8.79 3.14 -104.71
C ARG A 504 9.65 3.01 -105.97
N ASP A 505 10.58 2.06 -105.98
CA ASP A 505 11.43 1.79 -107.14
C ASP A 505 10.60 1.22 -108.31
N GLN A 506 9.64 0.32 -108.04
CA GLN A 506 8.68 -0.15 -109.05
C GLN A 506 7.81 0.98 -109.62
N MET A 507 7.39 1.93 -108.78
CA MET A 507 6.62 3.10 -109.23
C MET A 507 7.47 4.04 -110.08
N ASN A 508 8.76 4.21 -109.76
CA ASN A 508 9.68 5.02 -110.55
C ASN A 508 9.97 4.40 -111.92
N ASP A 509 10.07 3.06 -112.02
CA ASP A 509 10.21 2.36 -113.30
C ASP A 509 8.98 2.52 -114.19
N LEU A 510 7.77 2.49 -113.60
CA LEU A 510 6.51 2.78 -114.31
C LEU A 510 6.42 4.25 -114.78
N VAL A 511 6.95 5.19 -114.00
CA VAL A 511 7.02 6.63 -114.37
C VAL A 511 8.08 6.88 -115.45
N ALA A 512 9.18 6.12 -115.44
CA ALA A 512 10.20 6.17 -116.50
C ALA A 512 9.65 5.66 -117.85
N GLN A 513 8.82 4.60 -117.83
CA GLN A 513 8.13 4.11 -119.05
C GLN A 513 7.09 5.10 -119.60
N LEU A 514 6.48 5.93 -118.73
CA LEU A 514 5.50 6.94 -119.16
C LEU A 514 6.18 8.18 -119.79
N ASN A 515 7.39 8.53 -119.35
CA ASN A 515 8.15 9.69 -119.83
C ASN A 515 8.91 9.45 -121.16
N GLU A 516 8.99 8.21 -121.67
CA GLU A 516 9.54 7.92 -123.01
C GLU A 516 8.55 8.22 -124.17
N TYR A 517 7.27 8.51 -123.88
CA TYR A 517 6.22 8.69 -124.90
C TYR A 517 5.80 10.15 -125.22
N SER A 518 6.47 11.18 -124.70
CA SER A 518 6.18 12.57 -125.11
C SER A 518 7.42 13.47 -125.12
N GLN A 519 8.01 13.61 -126.31
CA GLN A 519 9.16 14.46 -126.61
C GLN A 519 8.78 15.94 -126.80
N GLY A 520 9.66 16.83 -126.33
CA GLY A 520 10.06 18.05 -127.05
C GLY A 520 9.45 19.39 -126.61
N GLY A 521 10.28 20.24 -125.99
CA GLY A 521 10.25 21.70 -126.21
C GLY A 521 9.56 22.61 -125.17
N SER A 522 10.37 23.12 -124.23
CA SER A 522 10.53 24.53 -123.81
C SER A 522 9.39 25.36 -123.13
N ILE A 523 9.83 26.12 -122.10
CA ILE A 523 9.34 27.42 -121.55
C ILE A 523 8.35 27.47 -120.34
N SER A 524 8.95 27.64 -119.15
CA SER A 524 8.80 28.67 -118.09
C SER A 524 7.59 28.83 -117.11
N PHE A 525 7.94 28.81 -115.80
CA PHE A 525 7.37 29.43 -114.55
C PHE A 525 6.00 29.00 -114.00
N PRO A 526 5.66 29.18 -112.69
CA PRO A 526 6.40 29.11 -111.40
C PRO A 526 5.75 28.11 -110.36
N ALA A 527 6.23 28.09 -109.09
CA ALA A 527 5.91 27.26 -107.88
C ALA A 527 4.42 26.86 -107.60
N PRO A 528 4.02 25.97 -106.63
CA PRO A 528 4.66 25.30 -105.45
C PRO A 528 4.34 23.75 -105.36
N PRO A 529 4.62 22.90 -104.31
CA PRO A 529 3.93 22.85 -102.98
C PRO A 529 4.73 22.17 -101.78
N PRO A 530 4.14 21.98 -100.57
CA PRO A 530 4.72 21.38 -99.33
C PRO A 530 4.15 19.94 -99.08
N PRO A 531 4.09 19.27 -97.87
CA PRO A 531 4.69 19.37 -96.51
C PRO A 531 5.21 17.97 -95.96
N PRO A 532 5.08 17.61 -94.65
CA PRO A 532 6.11 17.42 -93.61
C PRO A 532 6.53 15.94 -93.33
N PRO A 533 7.46 15.68 -92.39
CA PRO A 533 7.04 14.87 -91.22
C PRO A 533 7.70 15.25 -89.88
N GLY A 534 6.99 14.90 -88.80
CA GLY A 534 7.36 15.14 -87.40
C GLY A 534 8.46 14.21 -86.83
N GLY A 535 8.94 14.60 -85.65
CA GLY A 535 10.07 14.03 -84.88
C GLY A 535 9.81 12.68 -84.21
N PRO A 536 10.22 12.42 -82.94
CA PRO A 536 11.12 13.12 -82.01
C PRO A 536 12.30 12.19 -81.60
N LEU A 537 12.95 12.47 -80.46
CA LEU A 537 13.89 11.66 -79.63
C LEU A 537 15.26 12.34 -79.51
N ALA A 538 15.95 12.33 -78.37
CA ALA A 538 15.64 12.13 -76.97
C ALA A 538 16.89 12.58 -76.18
N LEU A 539 16.68 13.05 -74.94
CA LEU A 539 17.50 12.82 -73.73
C LEU A 539 19.03 13.01 -73.87
N SER A 540 19.56 14.08 -73.29
CA SER A 540 20.05 14.10 -71.89
C SER A 540 21.31 13.27 -71.67
N SER A 541 22.46 13.94 -71.46
CA SER A 541 22.97 14.16 -70.10
C SER A 541 24.31 14.91 -70.14
N VAL A 542 24.34 16.06 -69.48
CA VAL A 542 25.51 16.86 -69.11
C VAL A 542 25.89 16.37 -67.70
N LEU A 543 27.05 15.72 -67.54
CA LEU A 543 28.33 16.30 -67.06
C LEU A 543 28.23 16.84 -65.62
N SER A 544 28.94 16.20 -64.69
CA SER A 544 30.34 16.51 -64.32
C SER A 544 30.44 17.85 -63.58
N SER A 545 30.74 17.78 -62.29
CA SER A 545 32.09 17.90 -61.72
C SER A 545 32.54 19.35 -61.55
N ALA A 546 32.68 19.68 -60.26
CA ALA A 546 33.81 20.38 -59.67
C ALA A 546 33.89 21.92 -59.75
N LEU A 547 34.33 22.44 -58.58
CA LEU A 547 35.08 23.67 -58.30
C LEU A 547 34.34 24.97 -57.91
N SER A 548 34.40 25.24 -56.60
CA SER A 548 34.82 26.48 -55.92
C SER A 548 34.30 27.85 -56.37
N SER A 549 33.68 28.61 -55.44
CA SER A 549 34.32 29.71 -54.67
C SER A 549 33.24 30.57 -53.94
N GLU A 550 33.66 31.26 -52.86
CA GLU A 550 32.92 32.18 -51.98
C GLU A 550 32.13 33.27 -52.77
N ASN A 551 31.09 33.98 -52.30
CA ASN A 551 30.99 34.80 -51.09
C ASN A 551 29.60 35.51 -51.04
N LEU A 552 29.23 36.07 -49.87
CA LEU A 552 28.16 37.06 -49.57
C LEU A 552 26.75 36.58 -49.08
N PRO A 553 26.09 37.33 -48.16
CA PRO A 553 25.76 36.83 -46.81
C PRO A 553 24.27 37.03 -46.40
N PRO A 554 23.91 37.09 -45.09
CA PRO A 554 23.15 36.08 -44.37
C PRO A 554 21.65 36.40 -44.22
N LEU A 555 20.81 35.36 -44.13
CA LEU A 555 19.44 35.49 -43.65
C LEU A 555 19.38 35.20 -42.13
N PRO A 556 18.74 36.07 -41.32
CA PRO A 556 18.57 35.91 -39.88
C PRO A 556 17.21 35.21 -39.55
N PRO A 557 16.76 35.14 -38.28
CA PRO A 557 16.69 33.97 -37.43
C PRO A 557 15.27 33.35 -37.36
N PRO A 558 15.11 32.16 -36.72
CA PRO A 558 13.85 31.43 -36.70
C PRO A 558 12.91 31.93 -35.60
N LEU A 559 11.59 31.80 -35.86
CA LEU A 559 10.43 31.45 -35.01
C LEU A 559 9.16 32.00 -35.72
N PRO A 560 7.95 31.39 -35.64
CA PRO A 560 7.48 30.40 -34.67
C PRO A 560 6.93 29.10 -35.30
N PHE A 561 7.04 27.99 -34.56
CA PHE A 561 6.36 26.74 -34.90
C PHE A 561 4.84 26.94 -34.86
N SER A 562 4.21 26.83 -36.03
CA SER A 562 2.80 26.51 -36.17
C SER A 562 2.63 25.34 -37.15
N SER A 563 1.81 24.38 -36.73
CA SER A 563 1.20 23.31 -37.53
C SER A 563 2.13 22.30 -38.22
N CYS A 564 2.56 21.28 -37.46
CA CYS A 564 2.62 19.93 -38.04
C CYS A 564 1.21 19.51 -38.48
N PRO A 565 1.08 18.79 -39.62
CA PRO A 565 -0.16 18.08 -39.94
C PRO A 565 -0.39 16.97 -38.91
N PRO A 566 -1.64 16.71 -38.50
CA PRO A 566 -1.94 15.72 -37.47
C PRO A 566 -1.62 14.29 -37.95
N PRO A 567 -1.26 13.38 -37.02
CA PRO A 567 -1.15 11.95 -37.31
C PRO A 567 -2.52 11.36 -37.72
N PRO A 568 -2.55 10.27 -38.50
CA PRO A 568 -3.80 9.60 -38.86
C PRO A 568 -4.57 9.14 -37.62
N ALA A 569 -5.88 9.36 -37.63
CA ALA A 569 -6.78 9.04 -36.53
C ALA A 569 -6.86 7.51 -36.26
N PRO A 570 -7.01 7.09 -34.99
CA PRO A 570 -7.34 5.71 -34.65
C PRO A 570 -8.75 5.34 -35.14
N PRO A 571 -9.01 4.04 -35.45
CA PRO A 571 -10.32 3.58 -35.91
C PRO A 571 -11.42 3.81 -34.84
N PRO A 572 -12.66 4.11 -35.25
CA PRO A 572 -13.76 4.39 -34.33
C PRO A 572 -14.20 3.15 -33.54
N PRO A 573 -14.72 3.32 -32.30
CA PRO A 573 -15.30 2.22 -31.53
C PRO A 573 -16.58 1.69 -32.22
N PRO A 574 -16.94 0.41 -32.05
CA PRO A 574 -18.15 -0.17 -32.64
C PRO A 574 -19.40 0.56 -32.13
N GLY A 575 -20.09 1.25 -33.03
CA GLY A 575 -21.35 1.93 -32.76
C GLY A 575 -22.48 0.94 -32.43
N GLY A 576 -23.33 1.34 -31.49
CA GLY A 576 -24.53 0.61 -31.09
C GLY A 576 -25.59 0.51 -32.20
N PRO A 577 -26.67 -0.25 -31.94
CA PRO A 577 -27.73 -0.49 -32.92
C PRO A 577 -28.50 0.79 -33.28
N PRO A 578 -29.04 0.89 -34.52
CA PRO A 578 -29.81 2.03 -35.00
C PRO A 578 -31.20 2.12 -34.32
N PRO A 579 -31.83 3.31 -34.27
CA PRO A 579 -33.16 3.50 -33.68
C PRO A 579 -34.26 2.86 -34.54
N PRO A 580 -35.38 2.41 -33.93
CA PRO A 580 -36.52 1.85 -34.66
C PRO A 580 -37.27 2.92 -35.48
N PRO A 581 -37.88 2.57 -36.63
CA PRO A 581 -38.63 3.50 -37.47
C PRO A 581 -39.91 3.98 -36.77
N GLY A 582 -40.11 5.29 -36.72
CA GLY A 582 -41.34 5.92 -36.26
C GLY A 582 -42.53 5.62 -37.17
N ALA A 583 -43.70 5.47 -36.54
CA ALA A 583 -44.98 5.34 -37.19
C ALA A 583 -45.36 6.60 -38.00
N PRO A 584 -46.05 6.47 -39.15
CA PRO A 584 -46.65 7.59 -39.85
C PRO A 584 -47.99 8.01 -39.20
N PRO A 585 -48.37 9.30 -39.25
CA PRO A 585 -49.61 9.79 -38.63
C PRO A 585 -50.85 9.44 -39.48
N PHE A 586 -51.91 8.99 -38.79
CA PHE A 586 -53.27 8.86 -39.31
C PHE A 586 -53.95 10.23 -39.38
N PHE A 587 -54.44 10.63 -40.56
CA PHE A 587 -55.59 11.50 -40.71
C PHE A 587 -56.61 10.83 -41.64
N SER A 588 -57.88 10.94 -41.26
CA SER A 588 -59.03 10.32 -41.91
C SER A 588 -59.84 11.35 -42.69
N LEU A 589 -60.58 10.86 -43.69
CA LEU A 589 -61.77 11.41 -44.38
C LEU A 589 -61.60 12.42 -45.53
N GLY A 590 -62.05 12.01 -46.73
CA GLY A 590 -62.41 12.90 -47.85
C GLY A 590 -62.63 12.19 -49.20
N VAL A 591 -63.87 12.21 -49.69
CA VAL A 591 -64.51 11.56 -50.88
C VAL A 591 -64.11 12.24 -52.24
N PRO A 592 -64.34 11.62 -53.44
CA PRO A 592 -63.58 11.81 -54.71
C PRO A 592 -64.20 12.87 -55.67
N PRO A 593 -63.57 13.30 -56.82
CA PRO A 593 -63.71 12.59 -58.12
C PRO A 593 -62.64 12.82 -59.25
N LEU A 594 -62.73 11.96 -60.28
CA LEU A 594 -62.49 12.09 -61.75
C LEU A 594 -61.17 12.61 -62.39
N SER A 595 -60.57 11.70 -63.20
CA SER A 595 -60.14 11.78 -64.61
C SER A 595 -59.32 12.97 -65.15
N THR A 596 -58.09 12.73 -65.63
CA THR A 596 -57.69 12.78 -67.07
C THR A 596 -56.17 12.61 -67.32
N THR A 597 -55.87 11.86 -68.40
CA THR A 597 -54.73 11.97 -69.34
C THR A 597 -53.28 11.60 -68.94
N THR A 598 -52.91 10.38 -69.35
CA THR A 598 -51.73 10.01 -70.18
C THR A 598 -50.36 10.64 -69.88
N PHE A 599 -49.45 9.84 -69.33
CA PHE A 599 -48.11 9.61 -69.91
C PHE A 599 -47.62 8.19 -69.59
N SER A 600 -47.11 7.52 -70.62
CA SER A 600 -46.55 6.18 -70.60
C SER A 600 -45.21 6.16 -69.86
N SER A 601 -45.07 5.24 -68.90
CA SER A 601 -43.77 4.75 -68.44
C SER A 601 -43.96 3.32 -67.94
N THR A 602 -43.48 2.39 -68.76
CA THR A 602 -43.29 0.96 -68.50
C THR A 602 -42.90 0.65 -67.05
N GLY A 603 -43.68 -0.21 -66.41
CA GLY A 603 -43.36 -0.78 -65.11
C GLY A 603 -42.39 -1.95 -65.19
N THR A 604 -41.73 -2.21 -64.07
CA THR A 604 -41.19 -3.54 -63.73
C THR A 604 -41.39 -3.76 -62.24
N SER A 605 -42.51 -4.38 -61.86
CA SER A 605 -42.54 -5.14 -60.62
C SER A 605 -41.66 -6.38 -60.82
N LEU A 606 -40.80 -6.69 -59.86
CA LEU A 606 -40.00 -7.92 -59.90
C LEU A 606 -40.94 -9.14 -60.03
N LYS A 607 -40.68 -10.02 -61.01
CA LYS A 607 -41.51 -11.22 -61.25
C LYS A 607 -41.32 -12.21 -60.09
N LYS A 608 -42.43 -12.78 -59.58
CA LYS A 608 -42.40 -13.90 -58.62
C LYS A 608 -41.58 -15.05 -59.22
N LYS A 609 -40.48 -15.43 -58.55
CA LYS A 609 -39.57 -16.50 -58.97
C LYS A 609 -40.18 -17.87 -58.63
N SER A 610 -40.05 -18.84 -59.53
CA SER A 610 -40.45 -20.24 -59.30
C SER A 610 -39.26 -21.02 -58.74
N ILE A 611 -39.20 -21.17 -57.42
CA ILE A 611 -38.11 -21.82 -56.69
C ILE A 611 -38.52 -23.27 -56.36
N PRO A 612 -37.65 -24.29 -56.60
CA PRO A 612 -37.90 -25.67 -56.18
C PRO A 612 -38.13 -25.78 -54.67
N GLN A 613 -39.09 -26.60 -54.24
CA GLN A 613 -39.40 -26.83 -52.82
C GLN A 613 -38.81 -28.17 -52.34
N PRO A 614 -38.23 -28.23 -51.13
CA PRO A 614 -37.64 -29.46 -50.62
C PRO A 614 -38.69 -30.53 -50.28
N SER A 615 -38.31 -31.80 -50.37
CA SER A 615 -39.20 -32.94 -50.07
C SER A 615 -39.40 -33.15 -48.56
N HIS A 616 -38.42 -32.74 -47.75
CA HIS A 616 -38.46 -32.80 -46.30
C HIS A 616 -38.05 -31.46 -45.67
N PRO A 617 -38.56 -31.11 -44.48
CA PRO A 617 -38.16 -29.89 -43.76
C PRO A 617 -36.65 -29.85 -43.52
N LEU A 618 -36.04 -28.68 -43.76
CA LEU A 618 -34.61 -28.43 -43.59
C LEU A 618 -34.35 -27.48 -42.41
N LYS A 619 -33.13 -27.49 -41.90
CA LYS A 619 -32.65 -26.49 -40.94
C LYS A 619 -32.72 -25.11 -41.59
N SER A 620 -33.23 -24.13 -40.85
CA SER A 620 -33.35 -22.77 -41.37
C SER A 620 -31.99 -22.07 -41.48
N PHE A 621 -31.89 -21.19 -42.46
CA PHE A 621 -30.79 -20.23 -42.57
C PHE A 621 -31.26 -18.88 -42.03
N ASN A 622 -30.68 -18.45 -40.89
CA ASN A 622 -31.06 -17.22 -40.20
C ASN A 622 -30.44 -15.97 -40.85
N TRP A 623 -30.91 -15.64 -42.06
CA TRP A 623 -30.51 -14.48 -42.85
C TRP A 623 -31.51 -13.32 -42.80
N ALA A 624 -31.01 -12.09 -42.92
CA ALA A 624 -31.83 -10.88 -42.99
C ALA A 624 -32.20 -10.55 -44.44
N LYS A 625 -33.47 -10.72 -44.81
CA LYS A 625 -33.97 -10.42 -46.17
C LYS A 625 -34.00 -8.90 -46.41
N LEU A 626 -33.48 -8.45 -47.56
CA LEU A 626 -33.65 -7.08 -48.03
C LEU A 626 -35.06 -6.88 -48.58
N SER A 627 -35.69 -5.74 -48.27
CA SER A 627 -36.99 -5.39 -48.87
C SER A 627 -36.83 -5.15 -50.37
N GLU A 628 -37.85 -5.52 -51.15
CA GLU A 628 -37.81 -5.42 -52.63
C GLU A 628 -37.49 -4.01 -53.12
N GLU A 629 -37.93 -2.98 -52.39
CA GLU A 629 -37.67 -1.56 -52.66
C GLU A 629 -36.19 -1.18 -52.56
N ARG A 630 -35.39 -1.88 -51.74
CA ARG A 630 -33.96 -1.61 -51.53
C ARG A 630 -33.05 -2.43 -52.45
N ILE A 631 -33.61 -3.26 -53.34
CA ILE A 631 -32.83 -4.14 -54.23
C ILE A 631 -32.27 -3.36 -55.43
N HIS A 632 -32.99 -2.35 -55.93
CA HIS A 632 -32.55 -1.57 -57.09
C HIS A 632 -31.22 -0.86 -56.83
N GLY A 633 -30.26 -1.01 -57.76
CA GLY A 633 -28.92 -0.43 -57.64
C GLY A 633 -27.95 -1.18 -56.73
N THR A 634 -28.35 -2.35 -56.19
CA THR A 634 -27.47 -3.24 -55.42
C THR A 634 -27.01 -4.42 -56.26
N ILE A 635 -25.98 -5.14 -55.79
CA ILE A 635 -25.48 -6.37 -56.43
C ILE A 635 -26.59 -7.43 -56.64
N TRP A 636 -27.62 -7.43 -55.80
CA TRP A 636 -28.75 -8.36 -55.87
C TRP A 636 -29.63 -8.17 -57.11
N ASN A 637 -29.52 -7.02 -57.79
CA ASN A 637 -30.20 -6.75 -59.05
C ASN A 637 -29.55 -7.52 -60.23
N GLU A 638 -28.30 -7.95 -60.08
CA GLU A 638 -27.51 -8.66 -61.10
C GLU A 638 -27.39 -10.17 -60.84
N ILE A 639 -27.75 -10.62 -59.63
CA ILE A 639 -27.65 -12.02 -59.19
C ILE A 639 -28.96 -12.78 -59.48
N ASP A 640 -28.85 -13.95 -60.12
CA ASP A 640 -29.96 -14.88 -60.40
C ASP A 640 -29.70 -16.26 -59.78
N ASP A 641 -30.47 -16.58 -58.75
CA ASP A 641 -30.43 -17.81 -57.96
C ASP A 641 -30.86 -19.06 -58.75
N LEU A 642 -31.69 -18.92 -59.80
CA LEU A 642 -32.11 -20.04 -60.64
C LEU A 642 -30.96 -20.68 -61.42
N LYS A 643 -29.86 -19.95 -61.65
CA LYS A 643 -28.64 -20.50 -62.25
C LYS A 643 -27.92 -21.44 -61.28
N ALA A 644 -27.91 -21.12 -59.99
CA ALA A 644 -27.28 -21.95 -58.96
C ALA A 644 -28.06 -23.25 -58.73
N PHE A 645 -29.40 -23.21 -58.67
CA PHE A 645 -30.23 -24.40 -58.50
C PHE A 645 -30.05 -25.48 -59.59
N LYS A 646 -29.54 -25.14 -60.77
CA LYS A 646 -29.26 -26.12 -61.85
C LYS A 646 -27.95 -26.90 -61.66
N VAL A 647 -27.06 -26.40 -60.81
CA VAL A 647 -25.72 -26.98 -60.57
C VAL A 647 -25.66 -27.68 -59.22
N LEU A 648 -26.47 -27.23 -58.25
CA LEU A 648 -26.50 -27.78 -56.89
C LEU A 648 -27.19 -29.15 -56.85
N ASP A 649 -26.59 -30.11 -56.14
CA ASP A 649 -27.22 -31.37 -55.78
C ASP A 649 -28.18 -31.13 -54.60
N LEU A 650 -29.46 -30.97 -54.91
CA LEU A 650 -30.49 -30.68 -53.91
C LEU A 650 -30.81 -31.91 -53.03
N GLU A 651 -30.59 -33.13 -53.52
CA GLU A 651 -30.91 -34.35 -52.76
C GLU A 651 -29.86 -34.61 -51.67
N ASP A 652 -28.57 -34.41 -51.97
CA ASP A 652 -27.50 -34.46 -50.96
C ASP A 652 -27.63 -33.31 -49.95
N PHE A 653 -27.97 -32.10 -50.42
CA PHE A 653 -28.18 -30.94 -49.54
C PHE A 653 -29.36 -31.16 -48.57
N GLU A 654 -30.49 -31.68 -49.06
CA GLU A 654 -31.66 -32.00 -48.22
C GLU A 654 -31.32 -33.07 -47.16
N LYS A 655 -30.50 -34.05 -47.52
CA LYS A 655 -30.05 -35.10 -46.60
C LYS A 655 -29.08 -34.57 -45.54
N MET A 656 -28.14 -33.69 -45.92
CA MET A 656 -27.14 -33.12 -45.01
C MET A 656 -27.74 -32.12 -44.01
N PHE A 657 -28.75 -31.34 -44.43
CA PHE A 657 -29.33 -30.25 -43.64
C PHE A 657 -30.79 -30.51 -43.23
N SER A 658 -31.20 -31.77 -43.14
CA SER A 658 -32.54 -32.13 -42.67
C SER A 658 -32.84 -31.57 -41.26
N ALA A 659 -34.06 -31.08 -41.06
CA ALA A 659 -34.56 -30.64 -39.76
C ALA A 659 -34.73 -31.81 -38.78
N TYR A 660 -34.88 -33.05 -39.28
CA TYR A 660 -35.00 -34.25 -38.46
C TYR A 660 -33.62 -34.79 -38.08
N GLN A 661 -33.28 -34.75 -36.79
CA GLN A 661 -31.99 -35.20 -36.25
C GLN A 661 -32.12 -36.49 -35.43
N ARG A 662 -31.00 -37.23 -35.29
CA ARG A 662 -30.88 -38.32 -34.32
C ARG A 662 -30.64 -37.72 -32.93
N HIS A 663 -31.32 -38.27 -31.92
CA HIS A 663 -31.25 -37.89 -30.51
C HIS A 663 -29.82 -37.54 -30.07
N GLN A 664 -29.58 -36.29 -29.72
CA GLN A 664 -28.29 -35.82 -29.21
C GLN A 664 -28.37 -35.78 -27.67
N ASP A 665 -28.09 -36.91 -27.03
CA ASP A 665 -27.98 -36.97 -25.58
C ASP A 665 -26.74 -36.21 -25.11
N LEU A 666 -26.96 -35.00 -24.60
CA LEU A 666 -26.04 -34.33 -23.68
C LEU A 666 -26.84 -33.67 -22.56
N LEU A 667 -26.75 -34.27 -21.36
CA LEU A 667 -26.41 -33.66 -20.07
C LEU A 667 -27.04 -34.42 -18.89
N THR A 668 -26.48 -35.59 -18.53
CA THR A 668 -26.51 -36.11 -17.16
C THR A 668 -25.27 -36.96 -16.86
N ASN A 669 -24.45 -36.46 -15.93
CA ASN A 669 -23.36 -37.07 -15.15
C ASN A 669 -22.09 -37.66 -15.84
N PRO A 670 -20.89 -37.18 -15.46
CA PRO A 670 -19.61 -37.76 -15.85
C PRO A 670 -19.17 -38.80 -14.81
N SER A 671 -19.31 -40.10 -15.10
CA SER A 671 -18.54 -41.18 -14.44
C SER A 671 -18.78 -42.51 -15.15
N SER A 672 -17.69 -43.19 -15.50
CA SER A 672 -17.59 -44.55 -16.04
C SER A 672 -17.92 -44.74 -17.53
N CYS A 673 -16.88 -44.83 -18.36
CA CYS A 673 -16.69 -46.00 -19.22
C CYS A 673 -15.24 -46.03 -19.75
N LYS A 674 -14.45 -46.99 -19.25
CA LYS A 674 -13.19 -47.42 -19.84
C LYS A 674 -13.53 -48.42 -20.96
N GLN A 675 -12.76 -48.40 -22.06
CA GLN A 675 -12.36 -49.53 -22.94
C GLN A 675 -13.18 -50.84 -22.78
N LYS A 676 -13.77 -51.46 -23.82
CA LYS A 676 -13.11 -52.01 -25.03
C LYS A 676 -14.14 -52.70 -25.94
N GLU A 677 -13.79 -52.86 -27.21
CA GLU A 677 -14.41 -53.79 -28.18
C GLU A 677 -14.44 -55.24 -27.67
N MET A 678 -15.49 -56.02 -28.01
CA MET A 678 -15.44 -57.20 -28.89
C MET A 678 -16.77 -57.99 -28.86
N GLY A 679 -17.40 -58.11 -30.05
CA GLY A 679 -18.29 -59.18 -30.55
C GLY A 679 -19.38 -59.82 -29.68
N SER A 680 -20.63 -59.76 -30.12
CA SER A 680 -21.32 -60.93 -30.73
C SER A 680 -22.74 -60.55 -31.19
N THR A 681 -23.14 -61.20 -32.28
CA THR A 681 -24.37 -61.03 -33.05
C THR A 681 -25.52 -61.81 -32.40
N GLU A 682 -26.40 -61.17 -31.61
CA GLU A 682 -27.72 -61.78 -31.30
C GLU A 682 -28.83 -60.83 -30.80
N ASP A 683 -28.74 -59.51 -30.94
CA ASP A 683 -29.80 -58.57 -30.50
C ASP A 683 -30.50 -57.83 -31.66
N LEU A 684 -30.61 -58.48 -32.81
CA LEU A 684 -31.10 -57.89 -34.07
C LEU A 684 -32.63 -57.79 -34.21
N TYR A 685 -33.44 -57.94 -33.16
CA TYR A 685 -34.91 -57.98 -33.30
C TYR A 685 -35.78 -57.09 -32.38
N LEU A 686 -35.22 -56.18 -31.56
CA LEU A 686 -36.07 -55.32 -30.68
C LEU A 686 -35.81 -53.79 -30.69
N SER A 687 -35.03 -53.24 -31.65
CA SER A 687 -34.75 -51.79 -31.72
C SER A 687 -35.64 -51.00 -32.71
N THR A 688 -36.94 -51.26 -32.75
CA THR A 688 -37.90 -50.49 -33.55
C THR A 688 -38.70 -49.50 -32.69
N ARG A 689 -38.12 -48.29 -32.52
CA ARG A 689 -38.82 -46.97 -32.51
C ARG A 689 -37.78 -45.85 -32.26
N LYS A 690 -36.99 -45.54 -33.28
CA LYS A 690 -36.12 -44.35 -33.31
C LYS A 690 -37.00 -43.12 -33.56
N VAL A 691 -37.33 -42.35 -32.53
CA VAL A 691 -38.07 -41.08 -32.67
C VAL A 691 -37.08 -40.02 -33.17
N LYS A 692 -37.39 -39.42 -34.33
CA LYS A 692 -36.62 -38.31 -34.90
C LYS A 692 -37.08 -37.00 -34.27
N GLU A 693 -36.15 -36.18 -33.79
CA GLU A 693 -36.42 -34.87 -33.19
C GLU A 693 -36.34 -33.79 -34.28
N LEU A 694 -37.31 -32.87 -34.30
CA LEU A 694 -37.45 -31.78 -35.26
C LEU A 694 -36.82 -30.50 -34.69
N SER A 695 -35.76 -29.99 -35.33
CA SER A 695 -35.13 -28.73 -34.96
C SER A 695 -34.89 -27.88 -36.19
N VAL A 696 -35.52 -26.71 -36.20
CA VAL A 696 -35.58 -25.78 -37.34
C VAL A 696 -34.87 -24.47 -37.01
N ILE A 697 -34.86 -24.05 -35.74
CA ILE A 697 -34.13 -22.87 -35.26
C ILE A 697 -32.61 -23.08 -35.38
N ASP A 698 -31.88 -21.99 -35.68
CA ASP A 698 -30.43 -22.05 -35.85
C ASP A 698 -29.71 -22.54 -34.57
N GLY A 699 -28.64 -23.31 -34.75
CA GLY A 699 -27.98 -24.01 -33.65
C GLY A 699 -27.43 -23.08 -32.54
N ARG A 700 -27.02 -21.85 -32.88
CA ARG A 700 -26.48 -20.91 -31.89
C ARG A 700 -27.59 -20.34 -31.01
N ARG A 701 -28.70 -19.92 -31.63
CA ARG A 701 -29.87 -19.42 -30.90
C ARG A 701 -30.54 -20.53 -30.10
N ALA A 702 -30.70 -21.72 -30.67
CA ALA A 702 -31.23 -22.89 -29.99
C ALA A 702 -30.40 -23.25 -28.76
N GLN A 703 -29.06 -23.29 -28.87
CA GLN A 703 -28.17 -23.57 -27.74
C GLN A 703 -28.29 -22.51 -26.63
N ASN A 704 -28.33 -21.23 -26.99
CA ASN A 704 -28.51 -20.16 -26.01
C ASN A 704 -29.86 -20.26 -25.27
N CYS A 705 -30.94 -20.58 -26.00
CA CYS A 705 -32.25 -20.86 -25.40
C CYS A 705 -32.18 -22.06 -24.44
N VAL A 706 -31.52 -23.16 -24.81
CA VAL A 706 -31.35 -24.32 -23.92
C VAL A 706 -30.55 -23.95 -22.67
N ILE A 707 -29.50 -23.13 -22.79
CA ILE A 707 -28.73 -22.63 -21.64
C ILE A 707 -29.64 -21.81 -20.72
N LEU A 708 -30.44 -20.89 -21.27
CA LEU A 708 -31.41 -20.12 -20.48
C LEU A 708 -32.40 -21.05 -19.76
N LEU A 709 -33.03 -21.98 -20.47
CA LEU A 709 -34.00 -22.93 -19.92
C LEU A 709 -33.40 -23.84 -18.85
N SER A 710 -32.12 -24.19 -18.97
CA SER A 710 -31.40 -24.98 -17.95
C SER A 710 -31.19 -24.23 -16.63
N LYS A 711 -31.04 -22.90 -16.70
CA LYS A 711 -30.91 -22.03 -15.53
C LYS A 711 -32.26 -21.69 -14.91
N LEU A 712 -33.25 -21.46 -15.77
CA LEU A 712 -34.59 -21.04 -15.38
C LEU A 712 -35.38 -22.18 -14.70
N LYS A 713 -35.14 -23.44 -15.11
CA LYS A 713 -35.69 -24.66 -14.48
C LYS A 713 -37.23 -24.72 -14.36
N LEU A 714 -37.96 -23.90 -15.11
CA LEU A 714 -39.40 -23.99 -15.26
C LEU A 714 -39.74 -24.69 -16.58
N SER A 715 -40.86 -25.41 -16.58
CA SER A 715 -41.50 -25.92 -17.79
C SER A 715 -42.15 -24.79 -18.59
N ASN A 716 -42.39 -25.02 -19.88
CA ASN A 716 -43.01 -24.01 -20.74
C ASN A 716 -44.40 -23.58 -20.23
N GLU A 717 -45.15 -24.49 -19.61
CA GLU A 717 -46.45 -24.19 -19.02
C GLU A 717 -46.30 -23.34 -17.75
N GLU A 718 -45.32 -23.63 -16.88
CA GLU A 718 -45.03 -22.78 -15.71
C GLU A 718 -44.60 -21.36 -16.13
N ILE A 719 -43.75 -21.23 -17.17
CA ILE A 719 -43.36 -19.91 -17.72
C ILE A 719 -44.58 -19.17 -18.27
N ARG A 720 -45.45 -19.86 -19.01
CA ARG A 720 -46.70 -19.29 -19.53
C ARG A 720 -47.60 -18.81 -18.38
N GLN A 721 -47.80 -19.64 -17.37
CA GLN A 721 -48.62 -19.29 -16.20
C GLN A 721 -48.01 -18.12 -15.42
N ALA A 722 -46.70 -18.09 -15.22
CA ALA A 722 -46.02 -16.98 -14.56
C ALA A 722 -46.23 -15.66 -15.33
N ILE A 723 -46.12 -15.66 -16.66
CA ILE A 723 -46.32 -14.43 -17.46
C ILE A 723 -47.78 -13.99 -17.47
N LEU A 724 -48.74 -14.91 -17.62
CA LEU A 724 -50.18 -14.60 -17.60
C LEU A 724 -50.66 -14.12 -16.23
N LYS A 725 -50.10 -14.67 -15.14
CA LYS A 725 -50.43 -14.30 -13.76
C LYS A 725 -49.58 -13.14 -13.23
N MET A 726 -48.76 -12.50 -14.07
CA MET A 726 -47.84 -11.41 -13.68
C MET A 726 -46.89 -11.79 -12.54
N ASP A 727 -46.45 -13.04 -12.56
CA ASP A 727 -45.48 -13.67 -11.68
C ASP A 727 -45.85 -13.60 -10.19
N GLU A 728 -47.12 -13.95 -9.89
CA GLU A 728 -47.67 -14.01 -8.54
C GLU A 728 -46.90 -14.95 -7.59
N GLN A 729 -46.24 -15.99 -8.11
CA GLN A 729 -45.44 -16.94 -7.34
C GLN A 729 -43.96 -16.53 -7.20
N GLU A 730 -43.56 -15.42 -7.82
CA GLU A 730 -42.18 -14.93 -7.86
C GLU A 730 -41.15 -15.90 -8.47
N ASP A 731 -41.58 -16.76 -9.40
CA ASP A 731 -40.73 -17.75 -10.07
C ASP A 731 -39.75 -17.09 -11.06
N LEU A 732 -40.07 -15.89 -11.56
CA LEU A 732 -39.24 -15.17 -12.55
C LEU A 732 -38.43 -14.04 -11.91
N ALA A 733 -37.18 -14.34 -11.53
CA ALA A 733 -36.22 -13.35 -11.05
C ALA A 733 -35.91 -12.26 -12.10
N LYS A 734 -35.44 -11.08 -11.65
CA LYS A 734 -35.24 -9.89 -12.51
C LYS A 734 -34.21 -10.15 -13.62
N ASP A 735 -33.12 -10.83 -13.30
CA ASP A 735 -32.08 -11.23 -14.24
C ASP A 735 -32.60 -12.28 -15.24
N MET A 736 -33.44 -13.22 -14.80
CA MET A 736 -34.08 -14.21 -15.68
C MET A 736 -35.06 -13.55 -16.65
N LEU A 737 -35.85 -12.57 -16.21
CA LEU A 737 -36.71 -11.75 -17.08
C LEU A 737 -35.89 -10.98 -18.13
N GLU A 738 -34.75 -10.41 -17.73
CA GLU A 738 -33.84 -9.73 -18.66
C GLU A 738 -33.25 -10.70 -19.69
N GLN A 739 -32.92 -11.94 -19.30
CA GLN A 739 -32.48 -12.96 -20.25
C GLN A 739 -33.61 -13.42 -21.17
N LEU A 740 -34.82 -13.64 -20.65
CA LEU A 740 -36.00 -14.00 -21.46
C LEU A 740 -36.29 -12.94 -22.54
N LEU A 741 -36.13 -11.65 -22.22
CA LEU A 741 -36.29 -10.56 -23.17
C LEU A 741 -35.32 -10.61 -24.36
N LYS A 742 -34.18 -11.30 -24.24
CA LYS A 742 -33.22 -11.52 -25.33
C LYS A 742 -33.60 -12.67 -26.26
N PHE A 743 -34.50 -13.55 -25.83
CA PHE A 743 -34.89 -14.77 -26.56
C PHE A 743 -36.41 -14.81 -26.82
N VAL A 744 -36.98 -13.65 -27.12
CA VAL A 744 -38.37 -13.53 -27.57
C VAL A 744 -38.51 -14.15 -28.97
N PRO A 745 -39.61 -14.88 -29.27
CA PRO A 745 -39.88 -15.37 -30.62
C PRO A 745 -40.03 -14.20 -31.60
N GLU A 746 -39.20 -14.17 -32.65
CA GLU A 746 -39.33 -13.20 -33.71
C GLU A 746 -40.41 -13.66 -34.70
N LYS A 747 -40.87 -12.73 -35.55
CA LYS A 747 -41.88 -13.04 -36.56
C LYS A 747 -41.42 -14.16 -37.50
N SER A 748 -40.16 -14.14 -37.90
CA SER A 748 -39.51 -15.18 -38.70
C SER A 748 -39.55 -16.56 -38.05
N ASP A 749 -39.29 -16.64 -36.73
CA ASP A 749 -39.35 -17.92 -36.00
C ASP A 749 -40.77 -18.42 -35.88
N THR A 750 -41.72 -17.51 -35.65
CA THR A 750 -43.13 -17.86 -35.50
C THR A 750 -43.68 -18.42 -36.79
N ASP A 751 -43.40 -17.76 -37.92
CA ASP A 751 -43.82 -18.21 -39.26
C ASP A 751 -43.22 -19.60 -39.57
N LEU A 752 -41.93 -19.80 -39.27
CA LEU A 752 -41.21 -21.05 -39.49
C LEU A 752 -41.73 -22.21 -38.61
N LEU A 753 -42.00 -21.95 -37.33
CA LEU A 753 -42.48 -22.98 -36.39
C LEU A 753 -43.95 -23.30 -36.61
N GLU A 754 -44.75 -22.38 -37.17
CA GLU A 754 -46.17 -22.59 -37.47
C GLU A 754 -46.39 -23.70 -38.52
N GLU A 755 -45.46 -23.84 -39.48
CA GLU A 755 -45.47 -24.91 -40.49
C GLU A 755 -45.43 -26.32 -39.83
N HIS A 756 -44.91 -26.40 -38.61
CA HIS A 756 -44.69 -27.64 -37.87
C HIS A 756 -45.63 -27.85 -36.67
N LYS A 757 -46.71 -27.07 -36.55
CA LYS A 757 -47.66 -27.14 -35.42
C LYS A 757 -48.35 -28.48 -35.17
N HIS A 758 -48.31 -29.40 -36.13
CA HIS A 758 -48.91 -30.74 -36.02
C HIS A 758 -47.96 -31.77 -35.39
N GLU A 759 -46.68 -31.42 -35.20
CA GLU A 759 -45.65 -32.31 -34.64
C GLU A 759 -44.95 -31.73 -33.39
N ILE A 760 -45.68 -30.95 -32.56
CA ILE A 760 -45.12 -30.27 -31.37
C ILE A 760 -44.38 -31.22 -30.42
N GLU A 761 -44.87 -32.45 -30.26
CA GLU A 761 -44.25 -33.46 -29.39
C GLU A 761 -42.85 -33.91 -29.86
N ARG A 762 -42.52 -33.69 -31.14
CA ARG A 762 -41.23 -34.03 -31.73
C ARG A 762 -40.30 -32.83 -31.84
N MET A 763 -40.74 -31.62 -31.51
CA MET A 763 -39.92 -30.41 -31.58
C MET A 763 -38.80 -30.45 -30.53
N ALA A 764 -37.63 -29.96 -30.91
CA ALA A 764 -36.52 -29.77 -30.00
C ALA A 764 -36.85 -28.77 -28.89
N ARG A 765 -36.16 -28.88 -27.76
CA ARG A 765 -36.48 -28.11 -26.54
C ARG A 765 -36.54 -26.59 -26.76
N ALA A 766 -35.63 -26.03 -27.54
CA ALA A 766 -35.61 -24.60 -27.85
C ALA A 766 -36.74 -24.18 -28.80
N ASP A 767 -36.95 -24.95 -29.87
CA ASP A 767 -38.02 -24.76 -30.86
C ASP A 767 -39.40 -24.81 -30.18
N ARG A 768 -39.62 -25.81 -29.31
CA ARG A 768 -40.85 -25.95 -28.53
C ARG A 768 -41.05 -24.76 -27.58
N PHE A 769 -40.01 -24.30 -26.91
CA PHE A 769 -40.10 -23.10 -26.07
C PHE A 769 -40.52 -21.86 -26.86
N LEU A 770 -39.84 -21.56 -27.98
CA LEU A 770 -40.17 -20.39 -28.80
C LEU A 770 -41.58 -20.49 -29.40
N PHE A 771 -41.99 -21.69 -29.82
CA PHE A 771 -43.34 -21.93 -30.30
C PHE A 771 -44.39 -21.67 -29.20
N GLU A 772 -44.24 -22.26 -28.02
CA GLU A 772 -45.19 -22.08 -26.89
C GLU A 772 -45.26 -20.60 -26.45
N MET A 773 -44.12 -19.90 -26.36
CA MET A 773 -44.11 -18.48 -26.02
C MET A 773 -44.77 -17.62 -27.12
N SER A 774 -44.66 -17.99 -28.40
CA SER A 774 -45.31 -17.29 -29.51
C SER A 774 -46.84 -17.37 -29.46
N ARG A 775 -47.40 -18.36 -28.74
CA ARG A 775 -48.84 -18.53 -28.57
C ARG A 775 -49.43 -17.58 -27.53
N ILE A 776 -48.59 -16.94 -26.72
CA ILE A 776 -49.03 -15.95 -25.73
C ILE A 776 -49.23 -14.61 -26.45
N ASP A 777 -50.46 -14.08 -26.44
CA ASP A 777 -50.77 -12.78 -27.02
C ASP A 777 -49.88 -11.69 -26.44
N HIS A 778 -49.20 -10.93 -27.31
CA HIS A 778 -48.27 -9.86 -26.92
C HIS A 778 -47.21 -10.31 -25.88
N TYR A 779 -46.68 -11.53 -26.03
CA TYR A 779 -45.64 -12.10 -25.15
C TYR A 779 -44.50 -11.12 -24.82
N GLN A 780 -43.92 -10.48 -25.84
CA GLN A 780 -42.81 -9.54 -25.67
C GLN A 780 -43.20 -8.36 -24.78
N GLN A 781 -44.37 -7.77 -25.04
CA GLN A 781 -44.87 -6.60 -24.33
C GLN A 781 -45.26 -6.95 -22.89
N ARG A 782 -45.91 -8.11 -22.67
CA ARG A 782 -46.21 -8.63 -21.32
C ARG A 782 -44.95 -8.85 -20.49
N LEU A 783 -43.93 -9.44 -21.09
CA LEU A 783 -42.65 -9.68 -20.45
C LEU A 783 -41.89 -8.38 -20.14
N GLN A 784 -41.90 -7.41 -21.07
CA GLN A 784 -41.33 -6.08 -20.86
C GLN A 784 -42.06 -5.34 -19.72
N ALA A 785 -43.38 -5.43 -19.67
CA ALA A 785 -44.20 -4.81 -18.64
C ALA A 785 -43.95 -5.42 -17.25
N LEU A 786 -43.85 -6.75 -17.15
CA LEU A 786 -43.49 -7.46 -15.93
C LEU A 786 -42.07 -7.07 -15.45
N PHE A 787 -41.09 -7.07 -16.37
CA PHE A 787 -39.72 -6.66 -16.06
C PHE A 787 -39.66 -5.21 -15.56
N PHE A 788 -40.36 -4.29 -16.25
CA PHE A 788 -40.44 -2.90 -15.84
C PHE A 788 -41.07 -2.75 -14.45
N LYS A 789 -42.19 -3.43 -14.18
CA LYS A 789 -42.83 -3.45 -12.85
C LYS A 789 -41.86 -3.89 -11.75
N LYS A 790 -41.08 -4.95 -11.95
CA LYS A 790 -40.11 -5.43 -10.95
C LYS A 790 -38.90 -4.50 -10.75
N LYS A 791 -38.50 -3.75 -11.78
CA LYS A 791 -37.35 -2.83 -11.75
C LYS A 791 -37.70 -1.39 -11.37
N PHE A 792 -38.97 -1.00 -11.46
CA PHE A 792 -39.41 0.37 -11.20
C PHE A 792 -39.02 0.91 -9.81
N PRO A 793 -39.20 0.18 -8.68
CA PRO A 793 -38.84 0.69 -7.37
C PRO A 793 -37.34 1.00 -7.22
N GLU A 794 -36.47 0.16 -7.79
CA GLU A 794 -35.01 0.35 -7.77
C GLU A 794 -34.61 1.61 -8.56
N ARG A 795 -35.18 1.77 -9.76
CA ARG A 795 -34.92 2.93 -10.62
C ARG A 795 -35.37 4.24 -9.98
N LEU A 796 -36.53 4.21 -9.29
CA LEU A 796 -37.04 5.38 -8.57
C LEU A 796 -36.17 5.73 -7.35
N ALA A 797 -35.78 4.73 -6.56
CA ALA A 797 -34.94 4.89 -5.38
C ALA A 797 -33.52 5.38 -5.72
N GLU A 798 -33.03 5.10 -6.92
CA GLU A 798 -31.76 5.61 -7.42
C GLU A 798 -31.85 7.06 -7.91
N ALA A 799 -32.91 7.40 -8.65
CA ALA A 799 -33.05 8.73 -9.25
C ALA A 799 -33.49 9.81 -8.23
N LYS A 800 -34.41 9.50 -7.32
CA LYS A 800 -35.02 10.50 -6.41
C LYS A 800 -33.98 11.22 -5.52
N PRO A 801 -33.03 10.53 -4.84
CA PRO A 801 -32.02 11.20 -4.01
C PRO A 801 -31.08 12.10 -4.83
N LYS A 802 -30.72 11.70 -6.06
CA LYS A 802 -29.88 12.51 -6.96
C LYS A 802 -30.57 13.83 -7.31
N VAL A 803 -31.88 13.79 -7.60
CA VAL A 803 -32.70 15.00 -7.87
C VAL A 803 -32.80 15.89 -6.62
N GLU A 804 -33.09 15.29 -5.47
CA GLU A 804 -33.22 16.01 -4.20
C GLU A 804 -31.91 16.69 -3.79
N ALA A 805 -30.77 16.03 -4.00
CA ALA A 805 -29.45 16.61 -3.72
C ALA A 805 -29.21 17.90 -4.54
N ILE A 806 -29.44 17.87 -5.86
CA ILE A 806 -29.31 19.06 -6.72
C ILE A 806 -30.27 20.16 -6.24
N LEU A 807 -31.52 19.80 -5.93
CA LEU A 807 -32.55 20.75 -5.53
C LEU A 807 -32.19 21.46 -4.23
N LEU A 808 -31.79 20.68 -3.21
CA LEU A 808 -31.46 21.18 -1.88
C LEU A 808 -30.16 21.98 -1.92
N ALA A 809 -29.10 21.46 -2.55
CA ALA A 809 -27.84 22.18 -2.69
C ALA A 809 -28.01 23.54 -3.42
N SER A 810 -28.83 23.58 -4.48
CA SER A 810 -29.16 24.82 -5.17
C SER A 810 -29.88 25.83 -4.25
N LYS A 811 -30.85 25.35 -3.45
CA LYS A 811 -31.60 26.18 -2.49
C LYS A 811 -30.67 26.69 -1.38
N GLU A 812 -29.80 25.84 -0.88
CA GLU A 812 -28.81 26.13 0.18
C GLU A 812 -27.83 27.21 -0.25
N LEU A 813 -27.18 27.07 -1.42
CA LEU A 813 -26.23 28.06 -1.93
C LEU A 813 -26.84 29.46 -2.08
N ILE A 814 -28.06 29.54 -2.62
CA ILE A 814 -28.74 30.84 -2.85
C ILE A 814 -29.15 31.48 -1.51
N ARG A 815 -29.54 30.67 -0.52
CA ARG A 815 -30.08 31.15 0.76
C ARG A 815 -29.02 31.39 1.82
N SER A 816 -27.84 30.78 1.69
CA SER A 816 -26.79 30.87 2.71
C SER A 816 -26.32 32.31 2.90
N LYS A 817 -26.62 32.86 4.09
CA LYS A 817 -26.15 34.18 4.49
C LYS A 817 -24.67 34.14 4.84
N ARG A 818 -24.20 33.01 5.37
CA ARG A 818 -22.81 32.77 5.73
C ARG A 818 -21.91 32.77 4.50
N LEU A 819 -22.31 32.08 3.43
CA LEU A 819 -21.58 32.09 2.15
C LEU A 819 -21.52 33.50 1.55
N ARG A 820 -22.63 34.24 1.59
CA ARG A 820 -22.66 35.63 1.11
C ARG A 820 -21.67 36.52 1.86
N GLN A 821 -21.66 36.46 3.19
CA GLN A 821 -20.75 37.25 4.02
C GLN A 821 -19.28 36.83 3.79
N LEU A 822 -19.01 35.53 3.61
CA LEU A 822 -17.68 35.02 3.26
C LEU A 822 -17.18 35.62 1.95
N LEU A 823 -18.02 35.60 0.89
CA LEU A 823 -17.66 36.16 -0.41
C LEU A 823 -17.41 37.67 -0.35
N GLU A 824 -18.17 38.41 0.46
CA GLU A 824 -17.95 39.84 0.70
C GLU A 824 -16.57 40.12 1.30
N VAL A 825 -16.19 39.36 2.33
CA VAL A 825 -14.87 39.52 2.96
C VAL A 825 -13.75 39.11 2.00
N VAL A 826 -13.90 38.00 1.28
CA VAL A 826 -12.94 37.58 0.25
C VAL A 826 -12.76 38.65 -0.83
N LEU A 827 -13.85 39.28 -1.29
CA LEU A 827 -13.80 40.37 -2.27
C LEU A 827 -13.01 41.57 -1.73
N ALA A 828 -13.26 41.96 -0.47
CA ALA A 828 -12.53 43.05 0.17
C ALA A 828 -11.02 42.79 0.24
N PHE A 829 -10.62 41.59 0.67
CA PHE A 829 -9.20 41.20 0.69
C PHE A 829 -8.59 41.13 -0.71
N GLY A 830 -9.29 40.54 -1.68
CA GLY A 830 -8.84 40.46 -3.07
C GLY A 830 -8.59 41.85 -3.67
N ASN A 831 -9.48 42.81 -3.44
CA ASN A 831 -9.34 44.19 -3.89
C ASN A 831 -8.21 44.94 -3.18
N TYR A 832 -8.04 44.72 -1.87
CA TYR A 832 -6.98 45.37 -1.11
C TYR A 832 -5.58 44.86 -1.50
N MET A 833 -5.45 43.56 -1.74
CA MET A 833 -4.18 42.92 -2.10
C MET A 833 -3.78 43.23 -3.55
N ASN A 834 -4.71 43.15 -4.50
CA ASN A 834 -4.43 43.32 -5.92
C ASN A 834 -4.54 44.78 -6.37
N LYS A 835 -3.82 45.71 -5.73
CA LYS A 835 -3.88 47.14 -6.07
C LYS A 835 -3.60 47.42 -7.56
N GLY A 836 -4.22 48.45 -8.13
CA GLY A 836 -4.07 48.84 -9.55
C GLY A 836 -5.12 48.19 -10.45
N GLN A 837 -4.80 47.96 -11.74
CA GLN A 837 -5.77 47.42 -12.72
C GLN A 837 -6.28 46.00 -12.40
N ARG A 838 -5.60 45.25 -11.51
CA ARG A 838 -5.99 43.89 -11.09
C ARG A 838 -6.96 43.89 -9.88
N GLY A 839 -7.25 45.06 -9.31
CA GLY A 839 -8.16 45.26 -8.19
C GLY A 839 -9.47 45.92 -8.63
N SER A 840 -10.18 46.55 -7.70
CA SER A 840 -11.47 47.23 -7.97
C SER A 840 -12.53 46.33 -8.63
N ALA A 841 -12.48 45.03 -8.35
CA ALA A 841 -13.49 44.07 -8.78
C ALA A 841 -14.79 44.25 -7.99
N TYR A 842 -15.93 44.07 -8.66
CA TYR A 842 -17.25 44.03 -8.04
C TYR A 842 -17.73 42.60 -7.72
N GLY A 843 -16.98 41.60 -8.17
CA GLY A 843 -17.24 40.18 -7.99
C GLY A 843 -16.13 39.34 -8.63
N PHE A 844 -16.10 38.04 -8.35
CA PHE A 844 -15.13 37.11 -8.90
C PHE A 844 -15.79 35.77 -9.20
N LYS A 845 -15.21 34.98 -10.10
CA LYS A 845 -15.70 33.62 -10.40
C LYS A 845 -15.54 32.72 -9.17
N VAL A 846 -16.54 31.92 -8.85
CA VAL A 846 -16.56 31.08 -7.64
C VAL A 846 -15.41 30.06 -7.58
N SER A 847 -14.90 29.61 -8.73
CA SER A 847 -13.69 28.78 -8.81
C SER A 847 -12.44 29.42 -8.20
N SER A 848 -12.42 30.74 -8.02
CA SER A 848 -11.34 31.47 -7.35
C SER A 848 -11.26 31.18 -5.85
N LEU A 849 -12.34 30.70 -5.22
CA LEU A 849 -12.35 30.29 -3.81
C LEU A 849 -11.28 29.25 -3.52
N ASN A 850 -11.10 28.28 -4.41
CA ASN A 850 -10.11 27.21 -4.27
C ASN A 850 -8.67 27.70 -4.44
N LYS A 851 -8.45 28.93 -4.93
CA LYS A 851 -7.12 29.55 -5.09
C LYS A 851 -6.70 30.41 -3.90
N ILE A 852 -7.60 30.61 -2.93
CA ILE A 852 -7.30 31.42 -1.74
C ILE A 852 -6.16 30.77 -0.94
N ALA A 853 -6.14 29.43 -0.86
CA ALA A 853 -5.09 28.68 -0.16
C ALA A 853 -3.70 28.80 -0.82
N ASP A 854 -3.63 29.13 -2.11
CA ASP A 854 -2.35 29.25 -2.83
C ASP A 854 -1.53 30.47 -2.36
N THR A 855 -2.21 31.48 -1.81
CA THR A 855 -1.56 32.70 -1.34
C THR A 855 -1.02 32.49 0.06
N LYS A 856 0.30 32.44 0.21
CA LYS A 856 0.99 32.16 1.48
C LYS A 856 1.42 33.46 2.20
N SER A 857 1.45 33.42 3.53
CA SER A 857 1.94 34.52 4.36
C SER A 857 3.46 34.68 4.20
N SER A 858 3.92 35.92 4.23
CA SER A 858 5.35 36.26 4.22
C SER A 858 6.03 36.08 5.58
N ILE A 859 5.24 36.00 6.66
CA ILE A 859 5.73 35.82 8.04
C ILE A 859 5.91 34.33 8.34
N ASP A 860 4.91 33.51 7.98
CA ASP A 860 4.94 32.06 8.14
C ASP A 860 4.41 31.40 6.88
N ARG A 861 5.25 30.64 6.18
CA ARG A 861 4.89 29.99 4.91
C ARG A 861 3.85 28.88 5.07
N ASN A 862 3.62 28.41 6.30
CA ASN A 862 2.59 27.43 6.63
C ASN A 862 1.20 28.06 6.77
N ILE A 863 1.12 29.39 6.98
CA ILE A 863 -0.15 30.11 7.07
C ILE A 863 -0.51 30.63 5.67
N THR A 864 -1.68 30.23 5.18
CA THR A 864 -2.23 30.73 3.90
C THR A 864 -3.23 31.85 4.13
N LEU A 865 -3.64 32.55 3.07
CA LEU A 865 -4.70 33.56 3.12
C LEU A 865 -6.02 32.95 3.62
N LEU A 866 -6.28 31.66 3.34
CA LEU A 866 -7.45 30.95 3.85
C LEU A 866 -7.41 30.83 5.38
N HIS A 867 -6.26 30.44 5.94
CA HIS A 867 -6.05 30.43 7.40
C HIS A 867 -6.28 31.83 7.98
N TYR A 868 -5.71 32.86 7.36
CA TYR A 868 -5.89 34.23 7.85
C TYR A 868 -7.35 34.69 7.82
N LEU A 869 -8.09 34.36 6.76
CA LEU A 869 -9.53 34.64 6.68
C LEU A 869 -10.31 33.94 7.78
N ILE A 870 -10.01 32.67 8.07
CA ILE A 870 -10.65 31.92 9.16
C ILE A 870 -10.38 32.60 10.50
N MET A 871 -9.15 33.04 10.78
CA MET A 871 -8.84 33.80 12.02
C MET A 871 -9.65 35.10 12.13
N ILE A 872 -9.86 35.80 11.00
CA ILE A 872 -10.70 37.00 10.96
C ILE A 872 -12.18 36.65 11.18
N PHE A 873 -12.65 35.53 10.61
CA PHE A 873 -14.02 35.04 10.84
C PHE A 873 -14.22 34.65 12.30
N GLU A 874 -13.29 33.95 12.94
CA GLU A 874 -13.35 33.64 14.38
C GLU A 874 -13.51 34.89 15.25
N LYS A 875 -12.84 35.98 14.88
CA LYS A 875 -12.85 37.22 15.67
C LYS A 875 -14.06 38.10 15.39
N ASN A 876 -14.44 38.24 14.12
CA ASN A 876 -15.37 39.29 13.68
C ASN A 876 -16.68 38.73 13.08
N TYR A 877 -16.69 37.49 12.61
CA TYR A 877 -17.83 36.86 11.92
C TYR A 877 -17.99 35.37 12.30
N PRO A 878 -18.16 35.03 13.59
CA PRO A 878 -18.08 33.66 14.08
C PRO A 878 -19.13 32.73 13.45
N ASP A 879 -20.28 33.27 13.05
CA ASP A 879 -21.35 32.52 12.38
C ASP A 879 -20.87 31.83 11.08
N ILE A 880 -19.86 32.38 10.39
CA ILE A 880 -19.33 31.81 9.13
C ILE A 880 -18.60 30.49 9.39
N LEU A 881 -18.06 30.27 10.59
CA LEU A 881 -17.27 29.06 10.90
C LEU A 881 -18.08 27.77 10.80
N ASP A 882 -19.41 27.88 10.86
CA ASP A 882 -20.35 26.77 10.76
C ASP A 882 -21.04 26.74 9.38
N ILE A 883 -20.43 27.34 8.34
CA ILE A 883 -20.98 27.39 6.98
C ILE A 883 -21.41 26.02 6.43
N GLN A 884 -20.74 24.94 6.84
CA GLN A 884 -21.09 23.57 6.46
C GLN A 884 -22.50 23.14 6.92
N THR A 885 -23.01 23.70 8.02
CA THR A 885 -24.36 23.36 8.50
C THR A 885 -25.46 23.93 7.60
N GLU A 886 -25.18 24.98 6.83
CA GLU A 886 -26.13 25.55 5.86
C GLU A 886 -26.00 24.91 4.47
N LEU A 887 -24.94 24.13 4.22
CA LEU A 887 -24.58 23.61 2.90
C LEU A 887 -24.37 22.08 2.91
N GLN A 888 -25.26 21.36 3.59
CA GLN A 888 -25.09 19.93 3.91
C GLN A 888 -25.22 19.03 2.69
N HIS A 889 -26.00 19.44 1.68
CA HIS A 889 -26.29 18.60 0.50
C HIS A 889 -25.32 18.83 -0.65
N LEU A 890 -24.39 19.79 -0.51
CA LEU A 890 -23.38 20.07 -1.54
C LEU A 890 -22.50 18.86 -1.91
N PRO A 891 -21.96 18.07 -0.96
CA PRO A 891 -21.07 16.96 -1.31
C PRO A 891 -21.77 15.88 -2.12
N GLU A 892 -23.06 15.62 -1.86
CA GLU A 892 -23.83 14.66 -2.64
C GLU A 892 -24.22 15.22 -4.00
N ALA A 893 -24.61 16.50 -4.07
CA ALA A 893 -24.93 17.16 -5.35
C ALA A 893 -23.71 17.27 -6.28
N ALA A 894 -22.51 17.43 -5.72
CA ALA A 894 -21.24 17.47 -6.46
C ALA A 894 -20.88 16.12 -7.13
N LYS A 895 -21.57 15.02 -6.80
CA LYS A 895 -21.37 13.70 -7.42
C LYS A 895 -22.40 13.41 -8.53
N VAL A 896 -23.40 14.26 -8.71
CA VAL A 896 -24.52 13.97 -9.62
C VAL A 896 -24.23 14.47 -11.03
N ASN A 897 -24.27 13.52 -11.99
CA ASN A 897 -24.27 13.85 -13.41
C ASN A 897 -25.71 14.07 -13.90
N LEU A 898 -26.05 15.31 -14.26
CA LEU A 898 -27.41 15.67 -14.67
C LEU A 898 -27.84 15.00 -15.99
N VAL A 899 -26.91 14.82 -16.94
CA VAL A 899 -27.23 14.21 -18.24
C VAL A 899 -27.59 12.74 -18.07
N GLU A 900 -26.85 12.01 -17.23
CA GLU A 900 -27.15 10.62 -16.91
C GLU A 900 -28.47 10.49 -16.14
N LEU A 901 -28.70 11.36 -15.15
CA LEU A 901 -29.94 11.41 -14.39
C LEU A 901 -31.17 11.69 -15.28
N GLU A 902 -31.07 12.66 -16.20
CA GLU A 902 -32.14 12.94 -17.16
C GLU A 902 -32.44 11.74 -18.06
N LYS A 903 -31.40 10.99 -18.46
CA LYS A 903 -31.55 9.75 -19.23
C LYS A 903 -32.23 8.65 -18.41
N GLU A 904 -31.86 8.48 -17.14
CA GLU A 904 -32.51 7.54 -16.21
C GLU A 904 -33.99 7.84 -16.05
N VAL A 905 -34.35 9.10 -15.76
CA VAL A 905 -35.74 9.55 -15.61
C VAL A 905 -36.53 9.38 -16.92
N ASN A 906 -35.92 9.72 -18.05
CA ASN A 906 -36.56 9.52 -19.36
C ASN A 906 -36.79 8.04 -19.68
N ASN A 907 -35.87 7.14 -19.31
CA ASN A 907 -36.06 5.69 -19.47
C ASN A 907 -37.24 5.17 -18.62
N ILE A 908 -37.45 5.73 -17.43
CA ILE A 908 -38.63 5.43 -16.60
C ILE A 908 -39.89 5.92 -17.32
N LYS A 909 -39.88 7.17 -17.82
CA LYS A 909 -41.00 7.77 -18.58
C LYS A 909 -41.41 6.93 -19.78
N THR A 910 -40.45 6.54 -20.61
CA THR A 910 -40.71 5.74 -21.82
C THR A 910 -41.19 4.34 -21.47
N GLY A 911 -40.63 3.73 -20.43
CA GLY A 911 -41.06 2.41 -19.96
C GLY A 911 -42.49 2.43 -19.42
N LEU A 912 -42.86 3.46 -18.67
CA LEU A 912 -44.22 3.62 -18.14
C LEU A 912 -45.24 3.82 -19.26
N LYS A 913 -44.93 4.66 -20.25
CA LYS A 913 -45.77 4.83 -21.46
C LYS A 913 -45.94 3.52 -22.24
N ALA A 914 -44.90 2.70 -22.35
CA ALA A 914 -44.98 1.39 -23.01
C ALA A 914 -45.92 0.45 -22.24
N VAL A 915 -45.88 0.47 -20.90
CA VAL A 915 -46.79 -0.28 -20.04
C VAL A 915 -48.23 0.22 -20.18
N GLU A 916 -48.46 1.54 -20.20
CA GLU A 916 -49.79 2.13 -20.40
C GLU A 916 -50.39 1.73 -21.75
N ALA A 917 -49.59 1.80 -22.82
CA ALA A 917 -50.01 1.38 -24.16
C ALA A 917 -50.40 -0.10 -24.21
N GLU A 918 -49.62 -0.97 -23.56
CA GLU A 918 -49.94 -2.40 -23.47
C GLU A 918 -51.18 -2.66 -22.60
N LEU A 919 -51.33 -1.94 -21.49
CA LEU A 919 -52.52 -2.04 -20.64
C LEU A 919 -53.79 -1.66 -21.41
N ASP A 920 -53.75 -0.60 -22.21
CA ASP A 920 -54.88 -0.18 -23.03
C ASP A 920 -55.19 -1.16 -24.17
N TYR A 921 -54.17 -1.80 -24.74
CA TYR A 921 -54.36 -2.90 -25.69
C TYR A 921 -55.06 -4.08 -25.02
N GLN A 922 -54.58 -4.54 -23.86
CA GLN A 922 -55.13 -5.70 -23.15
C GLN A 922 -56.53 -5.45 -22.58
N LYS A 923 -56.87 -4.21 -22.19
CA LYS A 923 -58.24 -3.83 -21.77
C LYS A 923 -59.30 -4.02 -22.85
N ARG A 924 -58.92 -3.91 -24.14
CA ARG A 924 -59.83 -4.02 -25.29
C ARG A 924 -60.04 -5.45 -25.76
N ARG A 925 -59.31 -6.42 -25.19
CA ARG A 925 -59.36 -7.85 -25.56
C ARG A 925 -60.28 -8.63 -24.62
N ILE A 926 -60.78 -9.77 -25.11
CA ILE A 926 -61.56 -10.72 -24.30
C ILE A 926 -60.55 -11.43 -23.37
N ARG A 927 -60.80 -11.39 -22.05
CA ARG A 927 -59.90 -11.98 -21.07
C ARG A 927 -59.98 -13.50 -21.11
N GLU A 928 -58.84 -14.17 -21.30
CA GLU A 928 -58.75 -15.61 -21.10
C GLU A 928 -58.84 -15.95 -19.60
N SER A 929 -59.39 -17.12 -19.28
CA SER A 929 -59.50 -17.60 -17.89
C SER A 929 -58.09 -17.80 -17.31
N GLY A 930 -57.72 -16.99 -16.30
CA GLY A 930 -56.40 -17.05 -15.65
C GLY A 930 -55.45 -15.89 -15.98
N ASP A 931 -55.79 -15.00 -16.93
CA ASP A 931 -54.99 -13.80 -17.23
C ASP A 931 -55.23 -12.70 -16.19
N ARG A 932 -54.15 -12.33 -15.47
CA ARG A 932 -54.14 -11.32 -14.41
C ARG A 932 -53.41 -10.04 -14.82
N PHE A 933 -53.06 -9.87 -16.10
CA PHE A 933 -52.34 -8.70 -16.59
C PHE A 933 -53.08 -7.39 -16.27
N VAL A 934 -54.32 -7.24 -16.74
CA VAL A 934 -55.11 -6.01 -16.55
C VAL A 934 -55.28 -5.61 -15.08
N PRO A 935 -55.72 -6.48 -14.14
CA PRO A 935 -55.87 -6.07 -12.75
C PRO A 935 -54.54 -5.67 -12.11
N VAL A 936 -53.48 -6.47 -12.25
CA VAL A 936 -52.17 -6.19 -11.62
C VAL A 936 -51.50 -4.94 -12.21
N MET A 937 -51.56 -4.77 -13.53
CA MET A 937 -50.91 -3.65 -14.20
C MET A 937 -51.70 -2.34 -14.09
N SER A 938 -53.02 -2.39 -13.90
CA SER A 938 -53.82 -1.19 -13.59
C SER A 938 -53.46 -0.62 -12.23
N ASP A 939 -53.33 -1.48 -11.22
CA ASP A 939 -52.89 -1.07 -9.87
C ASP A 939 -51.46 -0.53 -9.89
N PHE A 940 -50.56 -1.22 -10.59
CA PHE A 940 -49.18 -0.77 -10.76
C PHE A 940 -49.09 0.60 -11.45
N ILE A 941 -49.77 0.80 -12.59
CA ILE A 941 -49.74 2.07 -13.32
C ILE A 941 -50.27 3.22 -12.45
N THR A 942 -51.33 2.99 -11.68
CA THR A 942 -51.89 4.03 -10.80
C THR A 942 -50.84 4.54 -9.80
N VAL A 943 -50.11 3.64 -9.14
CA VAL A 943 -49.06 4.00 -8.18
C VAL A 943 -47.82 4.55 -8.89
N ALA A 944 -47.37 3.88 -9.96
CA ALA A 944 -46.15 4.23 -10.67
C ALA A 944 -46.24 5.57 -11.40
N SER A 945 -47.38 5.89 -12.03
CA SER A 945 -47.60 7.19 -12.68
C SER A 945 -47.67 8.33 -11.67
N PHE A 946 -48.25 8.11 -10.49
CA PHE A 946 -48.22 9.09 -9.41
C PHE A 946 -46.78 9.34 -8.91
N SER A 947 -46.05 8.28 -8.56
CA SER A 947 -44.66 8.40 -8.08
C SER A 947 -43.70 8.97 -9.13
N PHE A 948 -43.90 8.64 -10.41
CA PHE A 948 -43.11 9.21 -11.50
C PHE A 948 -43.42 10.68 -11.73
N SER A 949 -44.69 11.10 -11.66
CA SER A 949 -45.07 12.51 -11.76
C SER A 949 -44.40 13.34 -10.66
N GLU A 950 -44.36 12.83 -9.42
CA GLU A 950 -43.65 13.50 -8.32
C GLU A 950 -42.15 13.65 -8.64
N LEU A 951 -41.51 12.61 -9.17
CA LEU A 951 -40.09 12.66 -9.56
C LEU A 951 -39.85 13.66 -10.71
N GLU A 952 -40.72 13.68 -11.72
CA GLU A 952 -40.60 14.59 -12.86
C GLU A 952 -40.77 16.06 -12.42
N ASP A 953 -41.74 16.34 -11.54
CA ASP A 953 -41.93 17.65 -10.94
C ASP A 953 -40.72 18.09 -10.09
N LEU A 954 -40.17 17.17 -9.28
CA LEU A 954 -38.95 17.42 -8.50
C LEU A 954 -37.74 17.69 -9.40
N LEU A 955 -37.58 16.96 -10.51
CA LEU A 955 -36.50 17.17 -11.47
C LEU A 955 -36.61 18.55 -12.13
N ASN A 956 -37.83 18.95 -12.51
CA ASN A 956 -38.05 20.27 -13.08
C ASN A 956 -37.76 21.40 -12.07
N ASP A 957 -38.21 21.29 -10.80
CA ASP A 957 -37.82 22.25 -9.75
C ASP A 957 -36.30 22.24 -9.56
N ALA A 958 -35.65 21.08 -9.56
CA ALA A 958 -34.20 20.97 -9.40
C ALA A 958 -33.44 21.71 -10.52
N ARG A 959 -33.85 21.50 -11.78
CA ARG A 959 -33.28 22.20 -12.95
C ARG A 959 -33.46 23.71 -12.85
N ASP A 960 -34.65 24.16 -12.49
CA ASP A 960 -34.96 25.59 -12.35
C ASP A 960 -34.16 26.25 -11.22
N LYS A 961 -34.01 25.57 -10.08
CA LYS A 961 -33.22 26.06 -8.95
C LYS A 961 -31.74 26.05 -9.26
N TYR A 962 -31.25 25.02 -9.95
CA TYR A 962 -29.87 24.93 -10.40
C TYR A 962 -29.50 26.04 -11.38
N ALA A 963 -30.34 26.29 -12.39
CA ALA A 963 -30.15 27.40 -13.33
C ALA A 963 -30.11 28.76 -12.60
N LYS A 964 -31.03 28.97 -11.65
CA LYS A 964 -31.03 30.16 -10.78
C LYS A 964 -29.75 30.26 -9.95
N ALA A 965 -29.21 29.15 -9.45
CA ALA A 965 -27.96 29.14 -8.70
C ALA A 965 -26.77 29.51 -9.58
N LEU A 966 -26.63 28.91 -10.77
CA LEU A 966 -25.58 29.27 -11.74
C LEU A 966 -25.58 30.78 -12.02
N LYS A 967 -26.75 31.32 -12.35
CA LYS A 967 -26.93 32.75 -12.61
C LYS A 967 -26.61 33.61 -11.39
N HIS A 968 -26.99 33.16 -10.19
CA HIS A 968 -26.75 33.87 -8.94
C HIS A 968 -25.25 34.09 -8.68
N PHE A 969 -24.41 33.12 -9.07
CA PHE A 969 -22.95 33.18 -8.89
C PHE A 969 -22.19 33.62 -10.15
N GLY A 970 -22.90 34.05 -11.20
CA GLY A 970 -22.28 34.58 -12.43
C GLY A 970 -21.68 33.53 -13.37
N GLU A 971 -22.10 32.27 -13.25
CA GLU A 971 -21.71 31.18 -14.14
C GLU A 971 -22.70 31.03 -15.31
N ASN A 972 -22.23 30.48 -16.44
CA ASN A 972 -23.03 30.39 -17.67
C ASN A 972 -24.02 29.22 -17.62
N GLU A 973 -25.32 29.52 -17.76
CA GLU A 973 -26.37 28.51 -17.89
C GLU A 973 -26.09 27.56 -19.08
N GLY A 974 -26.23 26.25 -18.84
CA GLY A 974 -26.12 25.21 -19.86
C GLY A 974 -24.69 24.79 -20.26
N LYS A 975 -23.65 25.45 -19.76
CA LYS A 975 -22.24 25.05 -20.02
C LYS A 975 -21.61 24.27 -18.88
N MET A 976 -22.03 24.53 -17.65
CA MET A 976 -21.48 23.90 -16.45
C MET A 976 -22.47 22.86 -15.92
N GLN A 977 -21.96 21.69 -15.53
CA GLN A 977 -22.75 20.60 -14.96
C GLN A 977 -22.79 20.70 -13.41
N PRO A 978 -23.78 20.10 -12.73
CA PRO A 978 -23.89 20.16 -11.26
C PRO A 978 -22.66 19.65 -10.52
N ASP A 979 -22.06 18.56 -10.98
CA ASP A 979 -20.83 17.99 -10.43
C ASP A 979 -19.66 18.99 -10.47
N GLU A 980 -19.47 19.69 -11.59
CA GLU A 980 -18.46 20.75 -11.70
C GLU A 980 -18.81 21.96 -10.82
N PHE A 981 -20.05 22.45 -10.88
CA PHE A 981 -20.47 23.66 -10.18
C PHE A 981 -20.47 23.49 -8.66
N PHE A 982 -21.14 22.46 -8.14
CA PHE A 982 -21.17 22.17 -6.72
C PHE A 982 -19.81 21.67 -6.22
N GLY A 983 -19.05 20.97 -7.07
CA GLY A 983 -17.69 20.52 -6.76
C GLY A 983 -16.72 21.66 -6.44
N ILE A 984 -16.91 22.86 -7.01
CA ILE A 984 -16.13 24.06 -6.64
C ILE A 984 -16.33 24.39 -5.16
N PHE A 985 -17.59 24.41 -4.69
CA PHE A 985 -17.92 24.75 -3.31
C PHE A 985 -17.56 23.63 -2.35
N ASP A 986 -17.76 22.37 -2.75
CA ASP A 986 -17.40 21.20 -1.95
C ASP A 986 -15.88 21.17 -1.66
N THR A 987 -15.06 21.36 -2.71
CA THR A 987 -13.59 21.47 -2.57
C THR A 987 -13.19 22.62 -1.65
N PHE A 988 -13.89 23.75 -1.75
CA PHE A 988 -13.63 24.91 -0.89
C PHE A 988 -14.00 24.61 0.56
N LEU A 989 -15.15 23.98 0.82
CA LEU A 989 -15.58 23.61 2.16
C LEU A 989 -14.63 22.61 2.81
N GLN A 990 -14.10 21.66 2.04
CA GLN A 990 -13.05 20.77 2.51
C GLN A 990 -11.78 21.55 2.89
N SER A 991 -11.28 22.40 1.99
CA SER A 991 -10.11 23.24 2.26
C SER A 991 -10.31 24.17 3.47
N PHE A 992 -11.52 24.68 3.65
CA PHE A 992 -11.92 25.51 4.79
C PHE A 992 -11.93 24.70 6.10
N ALA A 993 -12.45 23.47 6.07
CA ALA A 993 -12.45 22.56 7.22
C ALA A 993 -11.03 22.21 7.67
N GLU A 994 -10.18 21.86 6.70
CA GLU A 994 -8.78 21.51 6.91
C GLU A 994 -8.02 22.71 7.50
N ALA A 995 -8.13 23.89 6.89
CA ALA A 995 -7.47 25.09 7.41
C ALA A 995 -7.98 25.53 8.81
N LYS A 996 -9.26 25.31 9.12
CA LYS A 996 -9.82 25.55 10.46
C LYS A 996 -9.23 24.58 11.48
N GLN A 997 -9.14 23.30 11.12
CA GLN A 997 -8.54 22.28 11.97
C GLN A 997 -7.04 22.55 12.19
N ASP A 998 -6.34 22.98 11.16
CA ASP A 998 -4.92 23.35 11.22
C ASP A 998 -4.69 24.54 12.17
N LEU A 999 -5.55 25.57 12.13
CA LEU A 999 -5.50 26.68 13.09
C LEU A 999 -5.74 26.23 14.53
N GLU A 1000 -6.72 25.34 14.76
CA GLU A 1000 -6.98 24.83 16.10
C GLU A 1000 -5.79 24.02 16.63
N ASN A 1001 -5.15 23.23 15.76
CA ASN A 1001 -3.93 22.50 16.11
C ASN A 1001 -2.79 23.47 16.47
N MET A 1002 -2.60 24.53 15.68
CA MET A 1002 -1.61 25.58 15.95
C MET A 1002 -1.90 26.34 17.26
N ARG A 1003 -3.19 26.61 17.56
CA ARG A 1003 -3.62 27.25 18.81
C ARG A 1003 -3.38 26.35 20.01
N LYS A 1004 -3.80 25.08 19.95
CA LYS A 1004 -3.54 24.09 21.03
C LYS A 1004 -2.06 23.96 21.31
N LYS A 1005 -1.23 23.93 20.27
CA LYS A 1005 0.23 23.92 20.41
C LYS A 1005 0.73 25.18 21.12
N LYS A 1006 0.25 26.37 20.73
CA LYS A 1006 0.61 27.64 21.38
C LYS A 1006 0.14 27.73 22.84
N GLU A 1007 -1.07 27.30 23.15
CA GLU A 1007 -1.58 27.25 24.53
C GLU A 1007 -0.83 26.24 25.40
N GLU A 1008 -0.45 25.09 24.82
CA GLU A 1008 0.40 24.13 25.50
C GLU A 1008 1.80 24.69 25.76
N GLU A 1009 2.37 25.43 24.81
CA GLU A 1009 3.62 26.17 24.97
C GLU A 1009 3.50 27.25 26.07
N GLU A 1010 2.43 28.05 26.09
CA GLU A 1010 2.21 29.05 27.15
C GLU A 1010 1.99 28.41 28.53
N ARG A 1011 1.25 27.30 28.62
CA ARG A 1011 1.04 26.55 29.87
C ARG A 1011 2.35 25.94 30.37
N ARG A 1012 3.14 25.36 29.47
CA ARG A 1012 4.49 24.86 29.77
C ARG A 1012 5.39 26.01 30.24
N ALA A 1013 5.34 27.18 29.60
CA ALA A 1013 6.13 28.35 30.01
C ALA A 1013 5.73 28.87 31.41
N ARG A 1014 4.44 28.91 31.75
CA ARG A 1014 3.97 29.29 33.09
C ARG A 1014 4.39 28.29 34.16
N MET A 1015 4.23 26.99 33.89
CA MET A 1015 4.69 25.91 34.77
C MET A 1015 6.21 25.95 34.96
N GLU A 1016 6.94 26.25 33.89
CA GLU A 1016 8.39 26.38 33.89
C GLU A 1016 8.86 27.59 34.70
N ALA A 1017 8.17 28.73 34.60
CA ALA A 1017 8.45 29.92 35.40
C ALA A 1017 8.22 29.66 36.89
N MET A 1018 7.10 29.01 37.26
CA MET A 1018 6.83 28.57 38.63
C MET A 1018 7.90 27.59 39.15
N LEU A 1019 8.29 26.59 38.35
CA LEU A 1019 9.29 25.60 38.74
C LEU A 1019 10.70 26.22 38.84
N LYS A 1020 11.01 27.25 38.04
CA LYS A 1020 12.26 28.02 38.12
C LYS A 1020 12.30 28.85 39.40
N GLU A 1021 11.19 29.50 39.76
CA GLU A 1021 11.05 30.23 41.02
C GLU A 1021 11.15 29.29 42.24
N GLN A 1022 10.56 28.09 42.15
CA GLN A 1022 10.63 27.06 43.19
C GLN A 1022 12.06 26.49 43.33
N ARG A 1023 12.77 26.23 42.21
CA ARG A 1023 14.17 25.80 42.22
C ARG A 1023 15.12 26.88 42.72
N GLU A 1024 14.84 28.16 42.48
CA GLU A 1024 15.63 29.26 43.05
C GLU A 1024 15.44 29.37 44.58
N LYS A 1025 14.21 29.16 45.08
CA LYS A 1025 13.92 29.03 46.52
C LYS A 1025 14.61 27.81 47.15
N GLU A 1026 14.59 26.65 46.47
CA GLU A 1026 15.27 25.43 46.92
C GLU A 1026 16.80 25.53 46.83
N ARG A 1027 17.36 26.25 45.85
CA ARG A 1027 18.81 26.47 45.72
C ARG A 1027 19.32 27.44 46.78
N HIS A 1028 18.49 28.39 47.23
CA HIS A 1028 18.76 29.21 48.41
C HIS A 1028 18.73 28.36 49.70
N GLN A 1029 17.82 27.38 49.82
CA GLN A 1029 17.78 26.45 50.95
C GLN A 1029 18.89 25.38 50.94
N LYS A 1030 19.29 24.88 49.75
CA LYS A 1030 20.37 23.88 49.59
C LYS A 1030 21.76 24.47 49.73
N LYS A 1031 21.98 25.76 49.38
CA LYS A 1031 23.25 26.46 49.67
C LYS A 1031 23.55 26.57 51.17
N VAL A 1032 22.52 26.48 52.03
CA VAL A 1032 22.67 26.48 53.49
C VAL A 1032 22.90 25.06 54.05
N LYS A 1033 22.68 24.00 53.28
CA LYS A 1033 22.73 22.60 53.75
C LYS A 1033 23.73 21.67 53.05
N ALA A 1034 24.42 22.11 52.00
CA ALA A 1034 25.35 21.28 51.22
C ALA A 1034 26.83 21.51 51.57
N GLY A 1035 27.14 21.61 52.86
CA GLY A 1035 28.50 21.39 53.36
C GLY A 1035 28.52 20.03 54.04
N SER A 1036 29.33 19.10 53.52
CA SER A 1036 29.54 17.73 54.00
C SER A 1036 28.62 16.67 53.40
N ILE A 1037 29.16 15.86 52.48
CA ILE A 1037 29.31 14.39 52.59
C ILE A 1037 30.21 13.92 51.42
N SER A 1038 31.18 13.09 51.78
CA SER A 1038 32.30 12.55 51.01
C SER A 1038 31.93 11.42 50.04
N GLU A 1039 32.61 11.40 48.89
CA GLU A 1039 32.65 10.35 47.86
C GLU A 1039 33.64 9.23 48.23
N GLU A 1040 33.27 7.96 48.05
CA GLU A 1040 34.11 6.78 47.68
C GLU A 1040 33.34 5.46 47.95
N THR A 1041 32.97 4.69 46.91
CA THR A 1041 33.11 3.21 46.79
C THR A 1041 32.39 2.62 45.54
N GLY A 1042 33.16 2.24 44.51
CA GLY A 1042 32.88 1.11 43.59
C GLY A 1042 32.17 1.37 42.25
N GLU A 1043 32.93 1.50 41.14
CA GLU A 1043 32.41 1.84 39.80
C GLU A 1043 31.29 0.94 39.24
N PHE A 1044 31.26 -0.37 39.55
CA PHE A 1044 30.22 -1.28 39.03
C PHE A 1044 28.99 -1.33 39.96
N ASP A 1045 29.21 -1.34 41.27
CA ASP A 1045 28.11 -1.21 42.24
C ASP A 1045 27.44 0.17 42.11
N ASP A 1046 28.18 1.22 41.73
CA ASP A 1046 27.66 2.54 41.37
C ASP A 1046 26.77 2.47 40.12
N LEU A 1047 27.19 1.73 39.08
CA LEU A 1047 26.34 1.48 37.90
C LEU A 1047 25.06 0.72 38.27
N VAL A 1048 25.16 -0.32 39.09
CA VAL A 1048 23.99 -1.08 39.56
C VAL A 1048 23.07 -0.19 40.42
N SER A 1049 23.63 0.62 41.30
CA SER A 1049 22.90 1.54 42.18
C SER A 1049 22.16 2.60 41.37
N ALA A 1050 22.86 3.25 40.44
CA ALA A 1050 22.29 4.26 39.55
C ALA A 1050 21.24 3.65 38.59
N LEU A 1051 21.44 2.41 38.16
CA LEU A 1051 20.48 1.69 37.31
C LEU A 1051 19.22 1.32 38.10
N ARG A 1052 19.36 0.94 39.38
CA ARG A 1052 18.24 0.62 40.28
C ARG A 1052 17.43 1.85 40.68
N SER A 1053 18.08 3.01 40.86
CA SER A 1053 17.40 4.27 41.19
C SER A 1053 16.77 4.94 39.96
N GLY A 1054 17.19 4.54 38.76
CA GLY A 1054 16.83 5.18 37.49
C GLY A 1054 17.66 6.43 37.18
N GLU A 1055 18.66 6.76 38.00
CA GLU A 1055 19.53 7.93 37.83
C GLU A 1055 20.41 7.84 36.57
N VAL A 1056 20.73 6.63 36.10
CA VAL A 1056 21.42 6.44 34.80
C VAL A 1056 20.62 7.13 33.67
N PHE A 1057 19.31 7.13 33.78
CA PHE A 1057 18.40 7.68 32.78
C PHE A 1057 18.00 9.14 33.07
N ASP A 1058 18.44 9.71 34.20
CA ASP A 1058 18.03 11.05 34.62
C ASP A 1058 18.60 12.16 33.74
N LYS A 1059 19.76 11.96 33.10
CA LYS A 1059 20.27 12.93 32.10
C LYS A 1059 19.31 13.07 30.93
N ASP A 1060 18.69 11.98 30.49
CA ASP A 1060 17.74 12.00 29.36
C ASP A 1060 16.33 12.41 29.81
N LEU A 1061 15.89 12.02 31.01
CA LEU A 1061 14.67 12.55 31.65
C LEU A 1061 14.78 14.06 31.93
N SER A 1062 15.97 14.55 32.26
CA SER A 1062 16.23 15.98 32.49
C SER A 1062 16.52 16.75 31.20
N LYS A 1063 17.10 16.11 30.17
CA LYS A 1063 17.08 16.61 28.77
C LYS A 1063 15.65 16.65 28.25
N LEU A 1064 14.74 15.74 28.59
CA LEU A 1064 13.30 15.87 28.29
C LEU A 1064 12.73 17.09 29.01
N LYS A 1065 13.00 17.26 30.31
CA LYS A 1065 12.64 18.48 31.05
C LYS A 1065 13.35 19.75 30.57
N ARG A 1066 14.37 19.67 29.69
CA ARG A 1066 15.10 20.81 29.08
C ARG A 1066 14.83 21.01 27.59
N ASN A 1067 14.50 19.97 26.84
CA ASN A 1067 14.09 19.96 25.43
C ASN A 1067 12.60 20.26 25.33
N ARG A 1068 11.81 19.91 26.34
CA ARG A 1068 10.49 20.50 26.57
C ARG A 1068 10.58 22.01 26.91
N LYS A 1069 11.75 22.52 27.37
CA LYS A 1069 12.08 23.97 27.49
C LYS A 1069 12.77 24.60 26.27
N ARG A 1070 13.48 23.83 25.42
CA ARG A 1070 14.32 24.33 24.32
C ARG A 1070 13.73 24.10 22.92
N SER A 1071 12.92 23.07 22.69
CA SER A 1071 12.28 22.82 21.39
C SER A 1071 11.15 23.81 21.07
N GLY A 1072 10.85 24.77 21.96
CA GLY A 1072 9.99 25.91 21.67
C GLY A 1072 10.73 27.12 21.06
N ASN A 1073 12.06 27.07 20.88
CA ASN A 1073 12.80 28.24 20.43
C ASN A 1073 14.12 27.88 19.74
N GLN A 1074 14.07 27.32 18.52
CA GLN A 1074 15.08 27.51 17.45
C GLN A 1074 14.80 26.61 16.24
N GLY A 1075 14.06 27.18 15.29
CA GLY A 1075 14.09 26.81 13.88
C GLY A 1075 14.20 28.10 13.07
N LEU A 1076 15.31 28.82 13.21
CA LEU A 1076 15.79 29.91 12.35
C LEU A 1076 17.08 30.48 12.97
N GLU A 1077 18.24 30.17 12.40
CA GLU A 1077 19.38 31.09 12.18
C GLU A 1077 20.63 30.26 11.80
N THR A 1078 20.88 30.08 10.51
CA THR A 1078 22.24 29.90 9.96
C THR A 1078 22.42 30.80 8.75
N SER A 1079 22.79 32.05 9.01
CA SER A 1079 23.74 32.86 8.22
C SER A 1079 23.69 34.32 8.68
N ARG A 1080 24.66 34.74 9.47
CA ARG A 1080 24.99 36.16 9.68
C ARG A 1080 26.34 36.43 9.02
N GLU A 1081 26.32 37.00 7.81
CA GLU A 1081 27.43 37.79 7.30
C GLU A 1081 27.14 39.28 7.47
N ARG A 1082 28.22 40.04 7.67
CA ARG A 1082 28.29 41.38 8.25
C ARG A 1082 27.70 42.48 7.36
N VAL A 1083 27.20 43.51 8.03
CA VAL A 1083 26.75 44.80 7.49
C VAL A 1083 27.93 45.68 7.05
N VAL A 1084 27.95 46.05 5.77
CA VAL A 1084 28.47 47.29 5.18
C VAL A 1084 27.45 47.60 4.08
N THR A 1085 26.69 48.70 4.05
CA THR A 1085 27.09 50.09 3.84
C THR A 1085 25.84 50.97 4.00
N LYS A 1086 25.97 52.16 4.61
CA LYS A 1086 25.06 53.29 4.34
C LYS A 1086 25.35 53.78 2.91
N LEU A 1087 24.32 54.07 2.13
CA LEU A 1087 24.23 55.28 1.29
C LEU A 1087 22.82 55.43 0.69
N ASN A 1088 22.37 56.69 0.70
CA ASN A 1088 21.11 57.22 0.20
C ASN A 1088 20.90 56.95 -1.30
N TYR A 1089 19.67 56.67 -1.71
CA TYR A 1089 18.80 57.56 -2.52
C TYR A 1089 17.37 57.00 -2.56
#